data_AF-A0AAW2BAT5-F1
#
_entry.id   AF-A0AAW2BAT5-F1
#
_cell.length_a   1.000
_cell.length_b   1.000
_cell.length_c   1.000
_cell.angle_alpha   90.00
_cell.angle_beta   90.00
_cell.angle_gamma   90.00
#
_symmetry.space_group_name_H-M   'P 1'
#
loop_
_entity.id
_entity.type
_entity.pdbx_description
1 polymer ?
#
loop_
_entity_poly.entity_id
_entity_poly.type
_entity_poly.pdbx_seq_one_letter_code
_entity_poly.pdbx_strand_id
1 'polypeptide(L)'
;MKRLEVSSPDPSCVSLKSDGSMHPPPLFSDEPVTSDPSVNRDDQIGDQDSLQPMNVELQRVKDQHKTSMKYKNERLFEGNKLQENQTVLNRIYTQLYIIDGESEGVSEEHEVLQIEKTARTQHSQETPIYCSDIFKASPEPGCEEKNQIKTVLTKGIAGIGKTISVQKFILDWAEGKANQDVDFMFVLPFRELNLIRDHQYSLHGLLLDFHPELQDLDTKIYEECKVVLIFDGLDESRITLMFSDAQKVSDVTEISSVGMLMSKLMKGELLPSALIWITSRPAAANQIPSKYINRLTEIQGFNEPQKEEYFRKRISDEHQASRIISHIRRARSLHIMCHIPVFCWISSTVLQKLLKEDLSAEIPQTLTEMYIHFLLIQINMRNQKYEERDPEKLLQSNREVIVKLAEVAFNQLMKGNVMFYEEDLRESGIDVTDASVYSGICTEIFKEESVIHQRKVYSFIHLSIQEFLAAFYAFYCYLSKNKEPLQLLHAKNKHDSENISKYDREYGYDKHMSHDEVSLYDLLTSAVNKSLKSENGHLDLFLRFLLGISLESNQRLLQDLLTHTKNSSESIRRTTQYIKDNIKDPTDLYHLSSGQSINLFLCLLEVKDQTMSREIQEFVKSDKHSKRKLSPAHCSTIAYMIQMSDEVMDELNFKKYNTSDEGRRRLIPAVINCRKVLLSACNLNGQCCESLSSALQSSNCVLRELDLSNNGLQVLGVKLLSDGLKSPSSQLQILRLSVYNLTDQCCESLSLALQSSNCVLRELDLSNNDLQDSGVKLLSDGLKNSNCQLQILSLAGCNLTDQCCESLSSALQSSNCALIVMDLSNNDLQDSGVKLLSDGLKNSSCQLRILRLSGCMVTEEGCGYASSALSSNPSHLRELDLSYNHPGDSGVQLLTDKLKDPNCSLQILNVDHGGEIMMTAGLQKYACDLTLDPNTANTHLILSDENRKIIYVEEHQPYPDHPERFANIPQILCGEILTGRCYWEAEWSGDNAEISVTYKGISRKGWSEYCKFGSSDKSWSLYCYYKRFAVRHNNTFTVKRAVCPSSNRVGVYMDMSAGTLSFYSVSDTHTLTHLHTFNTTFTEPIYAGFKVSPGSSVSLRQNKSQTQLH
;
A
#
# COMPACT_ATOMS: atom_id res chain seq x y z
N MET A 1 -49.96 27.84 -38.75
CA MET A 1 -51.41 27.91 -39.10
C MET A 1 -52.22 27.26 -37.98
N LYS A 2 -53.56 27.35 -38.05
CA LYS A 2 -54.59 26.57 -37.32
C LYS A 2 -54.22 25.07 -37.15
N ARG A 3 -54.69 24.28 -36.17
CA ARG A 3 -55.60 24.41 -34.99
C ARG A 3 -55.34 23.20 -34.03
N LEU A 4 -55.65 23.17 -32.72
CA LEU A 4 -56.95 22.89 -32.03
C LEU A 4 -57.68 21.60 -32.50
N GLU A 5 -58.56 20.87 -31.79
CA GLU A 5 -59.32 20.92 -30.49
C GLU A 5 -59.77 19.45 -30.19
N VAL A 6 -60.28 18.96 -29.04
CA VAL A 6 -59.98 19.06 -27.58
C VAL A 6 -60.95 18.10 -26.80
N SER A 7 -60.56 17.44 -25.69
CA SER A 7 -61.53 16.75 -24.78
C SER A 7 -61.09 16.58 -23.31
N SER A 8 -61.93 17.06 -22.38
CA SER A 8 -61.84 17.00 -20.90
C SER A 8 -62.92 16.04 -20.31
N PRO A 9 -63.33 16.02 -19.01
CA PRO A 9 -63.95 17.16 -18.27
C PRO A 9 -63.62 17.35 -16.76
N ASP A 10 -63.99 18.55 -16.28
CA ASP A 10 -64.00 19.12 -14.91
C ASP A 10 -65.21 18.64 -14.05
N PRO A 11 -65.25 18.81 -12.69
CA PRO A 11 -65.54 20.10 -11.97
C PRO A 11 -64.76 20.33 -10.64
N SER A 12 -64.72 21.51 -9.98
CA SER A 12 -65.18 22.91 -10.28
C SER A 12 -64.63 23.92 -9.24
N CYS A 13 -64.35 25.18 -9.67
CA CYS A 13 -64.43 26.51 -8.98
C CYS A 13 -63.99 26.68 -7.48
N VAL A 14 -63.41 27.79 -6.97
CA VAL A 14 -63.46 29.26 -7.25
C VAL A 14 -62.07 29.85 -6.83
N SER A 15 -61.31 30.60 -7.64
CA SER A 15 -61.26 32.08 -7.79
C SER A 15 -61.17 32.89 -6.46
N LEU A 16 -60.44 34.01 -6.26
CA LEU A 16 -59.62 34.97 -7.05
C LEU A 16 -58.67 35.69 -6.01
N LYS A 17 -57.62 36.48 -6.30
CA LYS A 17 -57.24 37.36 -7.44
C LYS A 17 -55.71 37.32 -7.71
N SER A 18 -55.31 37.82 -8.88
CA SER A 18 -53.93 38.15 -9.27
C SER A 18 -53.62 39.64 -9.17
N ASP A 19 -52.34 40.02 -9.38
CA ASP A 19 -51.84 41.06 -10.32
C ASP A 19 -50.50 41.67 -9.82
N GLY A 20 -49.41 41.75 -10.60
CA GLY A 20 -49.18 41.26 -11.96
C GLY A 20 -47.77 41.55 -12.51
N SER A 21 -47.55 41.20 -13.79
CA SER A 21 -46.41 41.51 -14.69
C SER A 21 -44.99 40.94 -14.42
N MET A 22 -44.36 40.51 -15.53
CA MET A 22 -42.98 39.99 -15.71
C MET A 22 -41.96 41.15 -15.84
N HIS A 23 -40.63 41.04 -15.91
CA HIS A 23 -39.69 40.01 -16.42
C HIS A 23 -38.28 40.08 -15.72
N PRO A 24 -37.35 39.11 -15.97
CA PRO A 24 -36.02 39.02 -15.32
C PRO A 24 -34.85 39.54 -16.22
N PRO A 25 -33.57 39.27 -15.88
CA PRO A 25 -32.75 39.68 -14.72
C PRO A 25 -31.74 40.80 -15.13
N PRO A 26 -30.81 41.26 -14.26
CA PRO A 26 -29.39 40.89 -14.50
C PRO A 26 -28.42 40.89 -13.28
N LEU A 27 -27.28 40.21 -13.49
CA LEU A 27 -25.87 40.48 -13.09
C LEU A 27 -25.49 41.24 -11.79
N PHE A 28 -24.45 40.72 -11.12
CA PHE A 28 -23.65 41.40 -10.09
C PHE A 28 -22.61 42.37 -10.70
N SER A 29 -22.21 43.38 -9.92
CA SER A 29 -20.94 44.11 -10.05
C SER A 29 -20.52 44.69 -8.68
N ASP A 30 -19.23 44.89 -8.48
CA ASP A 30 -18.61 45.07 -7.15
C ASP A 30 -18.55 46.52 -6.60
N GLU A 31 -18.03 46.59 -5.36
CA GLU A 31 -17.47 47.73 -4.62
C GLU A 31 -18.39 48.71 -3.84
N PRO A 32 -17.90 49.31 -2.74
CA PRO A 32 -18.74 49.85 -1.66
C PRO A 32 -18.82 51.39 -1.63
N VAL A 33 -19.81 51.90 -0.88
CA VAL A 33 -19.93 53.35 -0.57
C VAL A 33 -19.96 53.55 0.94
N THR A 34 -19.14 54.49 1.42
CA THR A 34 -19.07 54.94 2.81
C THR A 34 -19.95 56.17 3.05
N SER A 35 -20.63 56.25 4.19
CA SER A 35 -21.15 57.52 4.72
C SER A 35 -21.60 57.41 6.19
N ASP A 36 -21.21 58.41 6.97
CA ASP A 36 -21.54 58.71 8.38
C ASP A 36 -21.49 60.27 8.49
N PRO A 37 -22.07 60.99 9.47
CA PRO A 37 -22.99 60.62 10.55
C PRO A 37 -24.27 61.52 10.62
N SER A 38 -24.98 61.45 11.77
CA SER A 38 -25.64 62.60 12.45
C SER A 38 -27.10 62.96 12.02
N VAL A 39 -28.02 63.46 12.87
CA VAL A 39 -27.97 63.69 14.35
C VAL A 39 -29.37 63.94 15.00
N ASN A 40 -29.48 63.61 16.31
CA ASN A 40 -30.27 64.29 17.38
C ASN A 40 -31.71 63.88 17.86
N ARG A 41 -31.83 63.94 19.21
CA ARG A 41 -33.00 64.22 20.10
C ARG A 41 -34.07 63.14 20.37
N ASP A 42 -34.63 63.01 21.58
CA ASP A 42 -34.29 63.55 22.93
C ASP A 42 -34.95 62.68 24.04
N ASP A 43 -34.42 62.74 25.27
CA ASP A 43 -35.05 62.44 26.59
C ASP A 43 -35.56 61.02 26.98
N GLN A 44 -35.52 60.57 28.25
CA GLN A 44 -34.58 60.80 29.37
C GLN A 44 -34.82 59.83 30.57
N ILE A 45 -33.84 59.72 31.49
CA ILE A 45 -33.89 59.17 32.87
C ILE A 45 -33.93 57.63 33.03
N GLY A 46 -32.94 57.08 33.75
CA GLY A 46 -32.90 55.69 34.24
C GLY A 46 -31.48 55.21 34.60
N ASP A 47 -30.93 55.67 35.73
CA ASP A 47 -29.52 55.42 36.08
C ASP A 47 -29.15 53.96 36.37
N GLN A 48 -28.18 53.42 35.62
CA GLN A 48 -27.18 52.49 36.18
C GLN A 48 -25.91 52.42 35.30
N ASP A 49 -25.04 53.43 35.44
CA ASP A 49 -23.78 53.55 34.70
C ASP A 49 -22.59 53.07 35.54
N SER A 50 -22.08 51.84 35.26
CA SER A 50 -20.85 51.33 35.90
C SER A 50 -20.14 50.15 35.21
N LEU A 51 -20.46 49.77 33.96
CA LEU A 51 -20.00 48.49 33.37
C LEU A 51 -19.54 48.50 31.91
N GLN A 52 -19.57 49.63 31.19
CA GLN A 52 -19.24 49.66 29.75
C GLN A 52 -17.76 49.79 29.34
N PRO A 53 -16.82 50.38 30.11
CA PRO A 53 -15.45 50.63 29.61
C PRO A 53 -14.67 49.37 29.21
N MET A 54 -14.63 48.37 30.10
CA MET A 54 -13.73 47.21 29.97
C MET A 54 -14.02 46.37 28.71
N ASN A 55 -15.29 46.31 28.27
CA ASN A 55 -15.69 45.47 27.14
C ASN A 55 -15.27 46.07 25.79
N VAL A 56 -15.24 47.41 25.68
CA VAL A 56 -14.75 48.12 24.49
C VAL A 56 -13.22 48.00 24.38
N GLU A 57 -12.52 48.11 25.51
CA GLU A 57 -11.07 47.98 25.60
C GLU A 57 -10.60 46.55 25.29
N LEU A 58 -11.27 45.54 25.86
CA LEU A 58 -11.04 44.13 25.55
C LEU A 58 -11.27 43.82 24.06
N GLN A 59 -12.37 44.30 23.47
CA GLN A 59 -12.64 44.08 22.05
C GLN A 59 -11.56 44.73 21.16
N ARG A 60 -11.13 45.96 21.49
CA ARG A 60 -10.02 46.63 20.80
C ARG A 60 -8.72 45.82 20.85
N VAL A 61 -8.37 45.24 22.00
CA VAL A 61 -7.16 44.39 22.13
C VAL A 61 -7.32 43.09 21.32
N LYS A 62 -8.50 42.45 21.32
CA LYS A 62 -8.78 41.27 20.48
C LYS A 62 -8.61 41.57 18.99
N ASP A 63 -9.14 42.70 18.51
CA ASP A 63 -9.05 43.08 17.09
C ASP A 63 -7.63 43.53 16.69
N GLN A 64 -6.91 44.24 17.57
CA GLN A 64 -5.51 44.59 17.38
C GLN A 64 -4.61 43.34 17.34
N HIS A 65 -4.87 42.36 18.20
CA HIS A 65 -4.17 41.07 18.21
C HIS A 65 -4.52 40.20 17.00
N LYS A 66 -5.80 40.08 16.59
CA LYS A 66 -6.17 39.42 15.32
C LYS A 66 -5.47 40.07 14.12
N THR A 67 -5.35 41.41 14.10
CA THR A 67 -4.64 42.14 13.03
C THR A 67 -3.13 41.85 13.05
N SER A 68 -2.50 41.88 14.23
CA SER A 68 -1.09 41.45 14.43
C SER A 68 -0.85 40.03 13.93
N MET A 69 -1.72 39.09 14.32
CA MET A 69 -1.60 37.67 13.94
C MET A 69 -1.90 37.43 12.46
N LYS A 70 -2.82 38.18 11.84
CA LYS A 70 -2.98 38.16 10.37
C LYS A 70 -1.69 38.60 9.69
N TYR A 71 -1.14 39.77 10.06
CA TYR A 71 0.07 40.31 9.43
C TYR A 71 1.29 39.39 9.62
N LYS A 72 1.43 38.75 10.80
CA LYS A 72 2.47 37.76 11.10
C LYS A 72 2.37 36.47 10.26
N ASN A 73 1.18 36.09 9.76
CA ASN A 73 0.93 34.77 9.12
C ASN A 73 0.42 34.82 7.66
N GLU A 74 0.04 35.98 7.14
CA GLU A 74 -0.50 36.15 5.76
C GLU A 74 0.52 35.80 4.65
N ARG A 75 1.82 35.93 4.92
CA ARG A 75 2.88 35.96 3.90
C ARG A 75 4.00 34.96 4.20
N LEU A 76 4.39 34.21 3.18
CA LEU A 76 5.56 33.33 3.22
C LEU A 76 6.78 34.05 2.65
N PHE A 77 7.89 34.01 3.39
CA PHE A 77 9.18 34.54 2.97
C PHE A 77 9.96 33.46 2.20
N GLU A 78 9.92 33.53 0.88
CA GLU A 78 10.66 32.61 0.00
C GLU A 78 12.10 33.08 -0.22
N GLY A 79 12.83 33.25 0.88
CA GLY A 79 14.20 33.78 0.92
C GLY A 79 14.33 35.04 1.78
N ASN A 80 15.38 35.82 1.51
CA ASN A 80 15.78 36.98 2.30
C ASN A 80 14.67 38.05 2.44
N LYS A 81 14.49 38.63 3.64
CA LYS A 81 13.49 39.69 4.01
C LYS A 81 13.38 40.89 3.04
N LEU A 82 14.39 41.11 2.19
CA LEU A 82 14.66 42.35 1.45
C LEU A 82 14.19 42.37 -0.02
N GLN A 83 13.52 41.34 -0.51
CA GLN A 83 12.91 41.33 -1.85
C GLN A 83 11.38 41.32 -1.80
N GLU A 84 10.75 41.96 -2.78
CA GLU A 84 9.29 42.12 -2.90
C GLU A 84 8.54 40.83 -3.32
N ASN A 85 9.24 39.68 -3.36
CA ASN A 85 8.70 38.35 -3.68
C ASN A 85 7.92 37.74 -2.49
N GLN A 86 6.92 38.45 -1.98
CA GLN A 86 6.10 38.01 -0.86
C GLN A 86 4.90 37.18 -1.35
N THR A 87 4.98 35.85 -1.22
CA THR A 87 3.87 34.97 -1.60
C THR A 87 2.80 34.95 -0.50
N VAL A 88 1.59 35.38 -0.82
CA VAL A 88 0.43 35.26 0.08
C VAL A 88 0.12 33.78 0.33
N LEU A 89 0.10 33.36 1.60
CA LEU A 89 -0.07 31.96 2.01
C LEU A 89 -1.31 31.33 1.37
N ASN A 90 -2.45 32.02 1.42
CA ASN A 90 -3.72 31.58 0.83
C ASN A 90 -3.67 31.28 -0.68
N ARG A 91 -2.70 31.83 -1.44
CA ARG A 91 -2.57 31.58 -2.89
C ARG A 91 -1.93 30.23 -3.19
N ILE A 92 -1.00 29.77 -2.36
CA ILE A 92 -0.23 28.52 -2.58
C ILE A 92 -0.52 27.42 -1.55
N TYR A 93 -1.25 27.72 -0.47
CA TYR A 93 -1.65 26.72 0.51
C TYR A 93 -2.51 25.64 -0.16
N THR A 94 -2.07 24.39 0.01
CA THR A 94 -2.79 23.17 -0.38
C THR A 94 -3.06 22.42 0.92
N GLN A 95 -4.29 21.93 1.09
CA GLN A 95 -4.67 21.23 2.33
C GLN A 95 -3.80 19.99 2.50
N LEU A 96 -3.17 19.86 3.66
CA LEU A 96 -2.37 18.68 4.01
C LEU A 96 -3.29 17.56 4.49
N TYR A 97 -2.92 16.31 4.21
CA TYR A 97 -3.60 15.14 4.76
C TYR A 97 -3.13 14.93 6.22
N ILE A 98 -4.10 14.96 7.16
CA ILE A 98 -3.88 14.80 8.60
C ILE A 98 -4.83 13.72 9.10
N ILE A 99 -4.34 12.82 9.94
CA ILE A 99 -5.11 11.69 10.50
C ILE A 99 -5.23 11.78 12.03
N ASP A 100 -6.27 11.15 12.58
CA ASP A 100 -6.38 10.86 14.01
C ASP A 100 -5.50 9.64 14.36
N GLY A 101 -4.68 9.75 15.40
CA GLY A 101 -3.73 8.72 15.82
C GLY A 101 -2.32 8.87 15.24
N GLU A 102 -1.67 7.74 14.98
CA GLU A 102 -0.29 7.61 14.47
C GLU A 102 -0.19 6.27 13.70
N SER A 103 0.50 6.27 12.56
CA SER A 103 0.67 5.10 11.70
C SER A 103 1.84 4.18 12.14
N GLU A 104 1.83 2.89 11.76
CA GLU A 104 2.84 1.93 12.23
C GLU A 104 4.24 2.20 11.65
N GLY A 105 5.24 2.35 12.53
CA GLY A 105 6.67 2.49 12.15
C GLY A 105 7.20 3.93 12.10
N VAL A 106 6.38 4.92 12.44
CA VAL A 106 6.69 6.36 12.40
C VAL A 106 7.85 6.77 13.34
N SER A 107 8.16 5.97 14.36
CA SER A 107 9.08 6.33 15.45
C SER A 107 10.58 6.04 15.22
N GLU A 108 10.98 5.24 14.22
CA GLU A 108 12.32 4.61 14.20
C GLU A 108 13.22 4.90 12.97
N GLU A 109 12.72 5.52 11.90
CA GLU A 109 13.40 5.52 10.59
C GLU A 109 13.67 6.92 10.00
N HIS A 110 14.65 7.01 9.08
CA HIS A 110 14.96 8.24 8.36
C HIS A 110 13.82 8.70 7.45
N GLU A 111 13.63 10.01 7.38
CA GLU A 111 12.45 10.66 6.81
C GLU A 111 12.19 10.25 5.35
N VAL A 112 13.25 10.07 4.56
CA VAL A 112 13.17 9.61 3.16
C VAL A 112 12.67 8.17 3.02
N LEU A 113 13.10 7.27 3.91
CA LEU A 113 12.65 5.87 3.92
C LEU A 113 11.18 5.75 4.34
N GLN A 114 10.72 6.65 5.22
CA GLN A 114 9.31 6.73 5.60
C GLN A 114 8.43 7.14 4.41
N ILE A 115 8.79 8.17 3.62
CA ILE A 115 8.09 8.50 2.36
C ILE A 115 7.97 7.26 1.45
N GLU A 116 9.08 6.58 1.23
CA GLU A 116 9.15 5.41 0.35
C GLU A 116 8.33 4.22 0.86
N LYS A 117 8.06 4.14 2.17
CA LYS A 117 7.14 3.16 2.76
C LYS A 117 5.68 3.60 2.69
N THR A 118 5.35 4.83 3.06
CA THR A 118 3.98 5.38 3.03
C THR A 118 3.40 5.32 1.61
N ALA A 119 4.23 5.53 0.57
CA ALA A 119 3.87 5.33 -0.84
C ALA A 119 3.58 3.86 -1.24
N ARG A 120 3.76 2.89 -0.33
CA ARG A 120 3.42 1.46 -0.48
C ARG A 120 2.28 1.01 0.43
N THR A 121 2.00 1.76 1.50
CA THR A 121 0.97 1.48 2.51
C THR A 121 -0.07 2.61 2.56
N GLN A 122 -0.80 2.80 1.45
CA GLN A 122 -1.89 3.78 1.39
C GLN A 122 -3.18 3.20 2.01
N HIS A 123 -3.80 3.93 2.94
CA HIS A 123 -5.18 3.73 3.40
C HIS A 123 -5.49 2.37 4.08
N SER A 124 -4.88 2.19 5.25
CA SER A 124 -5.59 1.80 6.48
C SER A 124 -6.86 2.66 6.69
N GLN A 125 -7.81 2.22 7.54
CA GLN A 125 -9.04 2.97 7.86
C GLN A 125 -8.79 4.12 8.84
N GLU A 126 -7.91 5.05 8.47
CA GLU A 126 -7.54 6.24 9.24
C GLU A 126 -8.59 7.36 9.07
N THR A 127 -9.07 7.91 10.18
CA THR A 127 -10.03 9.04 10.16
C THR A 127 -9.31 10.34 9.80
N PRO A 128 -9.62 10.98 8.65
CA PRO A 128 -9.00 12.24 8.27
C PRO A 128 -9.57 13.41 9.08
N ILE A 129 -8.71 14.36 9.44
CA ILE A 129 -9.07 15.57 10.20
C ILE A 129 -8.69 16.82 9.39
N TYR A 130 -9.59 17.79 9.28
CA TYR A 130 -9.22 19.12 8.79
C TYR A 130 -8.49 19.90 9.88
N CYS A 131 -7.43 20.63 9.52
CA CYS A 131 -6.64 21.42 10.48
C CYS A 131 -7.51 22.39 11.31
N SER A 132 -8.57 22.95 10.70
CA SER A 132 -9.57 23.80 11.39
C SER A 132 -10.29 23.09 12.54
N ASP A 133 -10.41 21.76 12.49
CA ASP A 133 -11.29 20.96 13.33
C ASP A 133 -10.51 20.16 14.40
N ILE A 134 -9.22 20.46 14.58
CA ILE A 134 -8.30 19.62 15.37
C ILE A 134 -8.71 19.46 16.85
N PHE A 135 -9.39 20.46 17.42
CA PHE A 135 -9.97 20.47 18.77
C PHE A 135 -11.44 20.01 18.84
N LYS A 136 -12.08 19.71 17.71
CA LYS A 136 -13.47 19.23 17.66
C LYS A 136 -13.52 17.71 17.87
N ALA A 137 -14.52 17.25 18.62
CA ALA A 137 -14.77 15.82 18.84
C ALA A 137 -15.09 15.11 17.51
N SER A 138 -14.75 13.82 17.41
CA SER A 138 -15.07 13.00 16.25
C SER A 138 -16.59 12.74 16.14
N PRO A 139 -17.17 12.77 14.92
CA PRO A 139 -18.60 12.59 14.72
C PRO A 139 -19.03 11.10 14.72
N GLU A 140 -18.57 10.31 15.69
CA GLU A 140 -18.96 8.90 15.82
C GLU A 140 -20.31 8.73 16.56
N PRO A 141 -21.35 8.19 15.91
CA PRO A 141 -22.65 7.98 16.55
C PRO A 141 -22.61 6.77 17.48
N GLY A 142 -22.40 7.01 18.78
CA GLY A 142 -22.50 5.97 19.82
C GLY A 142 -21.60 6.16 21.04
N CYS A 143 -20.63 7.07 21.02
CA CYS A 143 -19.92 7.45 22.24
C CYS A 143 -20.72 8.46 23.07
N GLU A 144 -20.84 8.19 24.36
CA GLU A 144 -21.17 9.19 25.39
C GLU A 144 -20.15 10.35 25.37
N GLU A 145 -20.48 11.49 25.98
CA GLU A 145 -19.71 12.76 25.96
C GLU A 145 -18.29 12.65 26.58
N LYS A 146 -17.37 12.01 25.86
CA LYS A 146 -15.99 11.78 26.29
C LYS A 146 -15.15 13.06 26.14
N ASN A 147 -14.89 13.69 27.29
CA ASN A 147 -13.76 14.58 27.57
C ASN A 147 -13.38 15.60 26.47
N GLN A 148 -13.77 16.86 26.68
CA GLN A 148 -13.30 18.01 25.90
C GLN A 148 -11.79 17.94 25.59
N ILE A 149 -11.44 17.94 24.30
CA ILE A 149 -10.05 17.81 23.82
C ILE A 149 -9.29 19.09 24.19
N LYS A 150 -8.37 19.02 25.18
CA LYS A 150 -7.56 20.17 25.60
C LYS A 150 -6.18 20.19 24.94
N THR A 151 -5.42 19.10 25.05
CA THR A 151 -4.06 19.00 24.51
C THR A 151 -4.02 18.11 23.26
N VAL A 152 -3.58 18.68 22.14
CA VAL A 152 -3.33 17.99 20.87
C VAL A 152 -1.83 17.95 20.60
N LEU A 153 -1.28 16.78 20.31
CA LEU A 153 0.07 16.62 19.75
C LEU A 153 -0.01 16.21 18.28
N THR A 154 0.68 16.95 17.41
CA THR A 154 0.77 16.66 15.98
C THR A 154 2.17 16.22 15.60
N LYS A 155 2.29 14.95 15.19
CA LYS A 155 3.50 14.32 14.67
C LYS A 155 3.67 14.58 13.17
N GLY A 156 4.92 14.54 12.70
CA GLY A 156 5.26 14.48 11.28
C GLY A 156 6.73 14.79 11.04
N ILE A 157 7.28 14.31 9.92
CA ILE A 157 8.68 14.48 9.50
C ILE A 157 9.06 15.94 9.20
N ALA A 158 10.34 16.24 8.96
CA ALA A 158 10.76 17.56 8.47
C ALA A 158 10.16 17.87 7.09
N GLY A 159 10.05 19.16 6.76
CA GLY A 159 9.47 19.62 5.48
C GLY A 159 7.98 19.34 5.25
N ILE A 160 7.32 18.52 6.08
CA ILE A 160 5.95 18.03 5.87
C ILE A 160 4.85 19.10 5.99
N GLY A 161 5.19 20.27 6.53
CA GLY A 161 4.27 21.41 6.67
C GLY A 161 3.66 21.63 8.06
N LYS A 162 4.28 21.13 9.14
CA LYS A 162 3.85 21.38 10.54
C LYS A 162 3.60 22.88 10.83
N THR A 163 4.65 23.70 10.73
CA THR A 163 4.57 25.17 10.91
C THR A 163 3.62 25.85 9.92
N ILE A 164 3.53 25.36 8.68
CA ILE A 164 2.61 25.91 7.66
C ILE A 164 1.15 25.64 8.03
N SER A 165 0.86 24.51 8.68
CA SER A 165 -0.47 24.18 9.22
C SER A 165 -0.83 25.11 10.37
N VAL A 166 0.13 25.40 11.27
CA VAL A 166 -0.03 26.38 12.36
C VAL A 166 -0.32 27.77 11.80
N GLN A 167 0.51 28.27 10.88
CA GLN A 167 0.32 29.57 10.22
C GLN A 167 -1.04 29.68 9.53
N LYS A 168 -1.47 28.62 8.84
CA LYS A 168 -2.77 28.58 8.16
C LYS A 168 -3.95 28.59 9.14
N PHE A 169 -3.89 27.80 10.22
CA PHE A 169 -4.91 27.76 11.27
C PHE A 169 -5.14 29.14 11.90
N ILE A 170 -4.06 29.85 12.21
CA ILE A 170 -4.09 31.22 12.74
C ILE A 170 -4.66 32.19 11.69
N LEU A 171 -4.23 32.06 10.42
CA LEU A 171 -4.70 32.94 9.35
C LEU A 171 -6.20 32.79 9.11
N ASP A 172 -6.75 31.57 9.12
CA ASP A 172 -8.19 31.35 8.97
C ASP A 172 -8.99 31.82 10.20
N TRP A 173 -8.40 31.85 11.40
CA TRP A 173 -9.00 32.51 12.56
C TRP A 173 -8.94 34.04 12.46
N ALA A 174 -7.82 34.61 12.05
CA ALA A 174 -7.65 36.06 11.93
C ALA A 174 -8.41 36.66 10.72
N GLU A 175 -8.72 35.85 9.70
CA GLU A 175 -9.57 36.22 8.56
C GLU A 175 -11.06 35.89 8.76
N GLY A 176 -11.48 35.42 9.93
CA GLY A 176 -12.89 35.17 10.26
C GLY A 176 -13.49 33.87 9.69
N LYS A 177 -12.68 32.99 9.10
CA LYS A 177 -13.11 31.79 8.35
C LYS A 177 -13.35 30.56 9.23
N ALA A 178 -12.60 30.40 10.31
CA ALA A 178 -12.68 29.26 11.22
C ALA A 178 -12.50 29.68 12.69
N ASN A 179 -12.93 28.82 13.62
CA ASN A 179 -12.63 28.90 15.06
C ASN A 179 -12.91 30.26 15.73
N GLN A 180 -13.97 30.96 15.30
CA GLN A 180 -14.36 32.27 15.85
C GLN A 180 -14.92 32.19 17.29
N ASP A 181 -15.08 30.99 17.83
CA ASP A 181 -15.33 30.72 19.25
C ASP A 181 -14.07 30.88 20.13
N VAL A 182 -12.89 31.13 19.54
CA VAL A 182 -11.62 31.40 20.23
C VAL A 182 -11.34 32.90 20.27
N ASP A 183 -11.06 33.42 21.46
CA ASP A 183 -10.79 34.84 21.72
C ASP A 183 -9.36 35.25 21.40
N PHE A 184 -8.40 34.38 21.73
CA PHE A 184 -6.95 34.64 21.60
C PHE A 184 -6.21 33.38 21.11
N MET A 185 -5.26 33.56 20.19
CA MET A 185 -4.38 32.50 19.69
C MET A 185 -2.91 32.93 19.82
N PHE A 186 -2.22 32.40 20.83
CA PHE A 186 -0.82 32.70 21.09
C PHE A 186 0.09 31.62 20.50
N VAL A 187 1.23 32.02 19.95
CA VAL A 187 2.17 31.13 19.28
C VAL A 187 3.53 31.28 19.93
N LEU A 188 4.06 30.17 20.44
CA LEU A 188 5.28 30.11 21.22
C LEU A 188 6.21 29.03 20.64
N PRO A 189 6.96 29.32 19.56
CA PRO A 189 7.85 28.36 18.94
C PRO A 189 8.96 27.94 19.91
N PHE A 190 9.18 26.64 20.10
CA PHE A 190 10.24 26.13 20.99
C PHE A 190 11.63 26.64 20.59
N ARG A 191 11.83 26.82 19.28
CA ARG A 191 12.92 27.54 18.62
C ARG A 191 13.29 28.87 19.30
N GLU A 192 12.29 29.67 19.65
CA GLU A 192 12.44 31.00 20.26
C GLU A 192 12.49 30.88 21.80
N LEU A 193 11.64 30.03 22.39
CA LEU A 193 11.67 29.74 23.83
C LEU A 193 13.04 29.24 24.32
N ASN A 194 13.81 28.58 23.45
CA ASN A 194 15.18 28.12 23.72
C ASN A 194 16.17 29.24 24.11
N LEU A 195 15.94 30.49 23.70
CA LEU A 195 16.77 31.63 24.10
C LEU A 195 16.63 31.96 25.59
N ILE A 196 15.48 31.64 26.17
CA ILE A 196 15.00 32.09 27.49
C ILE A 196 15.60 31.24 28.63
N ARG A 197 16.80 30.70 28.41
CA ARG A 197 17.52 29.86 29.37
C ARG A 197 18.02 30.68 30.56
N ASP A 198 18.07 30.02 31.72
CA ASP A 198 18.53 30.53 33.03
C ASP A 198 17.75 31.72 33.63
N HIS A 199 16.68 32.18 32.97
CA HIS A 199 15.80 33.24 33.44
C HIS A 199 14.44 32.66 33.92
N GLN A 200 13.82 33.31 34.91
CA GLN A 200 12.47 32.99 35.38
C GLN A 200 11.46 34.00 34.82
N TYR A 201 10.31 33.50 34.33
CA TYR A 201 9.21 34.28 33.76
C TYR A 201 7.90 33.97 34.44
N SER A 202 6.97 34.94 34.41
CA SER A 202 5.55 34.66 34.54
C SER A 202 4.96 34.34 33.17
N LEU A 203 3.83 33.63 33.12
CA LEU A 203 3.19 33.31 31.83
C LEU A 203 2.74 34.57 31.09
N HIS A 204 2.19 35.57 31.80
CA HIS A 204 1.82 36.84 31.18
C HIS A 204 3.03 37.61 30.65
N GLY A 205 4.16 37.62 31.38
CA GLY A 205 5.41 38.21 30.89
C GLY A 205 5.91 37.54 29.60
N LEU A 206 5.87 36.20 29.56
CA LEU A 206 6.20 35.43 28.36
C LEU A 206 5.25 35.74 27.19
N LEU A 207 3.96 35.94 27.44
CA LEU A 207 3.01 36.34 26.39
C LEU A 207 3.26 37.77 25.89
N LEU A 208 3.62 38.71 26.76
CA LEU A 208 3.94 40.09 26.40
C LEU A 208 5.16 40.19 25.47
N ASP A 209 6.22 39.40 25.71
CA ASP A 209 7.42 39.42 24.87
C ASP A 209 7.14 38.97 23.42
N PHE A 210 6.22 38.02 23.22
CA PHE A 210 5.83 37.50 21.89
C PHE A 210 4.67 38.31 21.26
N HIS A 211 3.84 38.93 22.10
CA HIS A 211 2.64 39.68 21.74
C HIS A 211 2.55 41.01 22.53
N PRO A 212 3.42 42.00 22.22
CA PRO A 212 3.43 43.29 22.92
C PRO A 212 2.12 44.08 22.75
N GLU A 213 1.27 43.70 21.79
CA GLU A 213 -0.11 44.17 21.68
C GLU A 213 -1.00 43.90 22.92
N LEU A 214 -0.56 43.07 23.87
CA LEU A 214 -1.28 42.73 25.10
C LEU A 214 -0.94 43.62 26.32
N GLN A 215 -0.12 44.67 26.14
CA GLN A 215 0.44 45.47 27.25
C GLN A 215 -0.62 46.14 28.16
N ASP A 216 -1.81 46.43 27.64
CA ASP A 216 -2.91 47.09 28.36
C ASP A 216 -3.95 46.10 28.95
N LEU A 217 -3.70 44.77 28.91
CA LEU A 217 -4.68 43.74 29.30
C LEU A 217 -4.55 43.28 30.77
N ASP A 218 -5.64 43.28 31.54
CA ASP A 218 -5.69 42.66 32.88
C ASP A 218 -5.49 41.14 32.78
N THR A 219 -4.61 40.59 33.61
CA THR A 219 -4.21 39.18 33.59
C THR A 219 -5.34 38.20 33.93
N LYS A 220 -6.43 38.65 34.57
CA LYS A 220 -7.58 37.79 34.89
C LYS A 220 -8.44 37.48 33.68
N ILE A 221 -8.36 38.30 32.63
CA ILE A 221 -9.16 38.14 31.41
C ILE A 221 -8.85 36.81 30.69
N TYR A 222 -7.65 36.24 30.88
CA TYR A 222 -7.29 34.91 30.36
C TYR A 222 -8.08 33.75 30.98
N GLU A 223 -8.72 33.93 32.14
CA GLU A 223 -9.58 32.90 32.76
C GLU A 223 -11.02 32.97 32.24
N GLU A 224 -11.47 34.16 31.80
CA GLU A 224 -12.81 34.40 31.24
C GLU A 224 -12.88 34.18 29.71
N CYS A 225 -11.74 34.29 29.01
CA CYS A 225 -11.64 34.12 27.55
C CYS A 225 -11.23 32.69 27.14
N LYS A 226 -11.67 32.25 25.95
CA LYS A 226 -11.21 31.00 25.34
C LYS A 226 -9.87 31.20 24.63
N VAL A 227 -8.79 30.75 25.27
CA VAL A 227 -7.40 30.89 24.77
C VAL A 227 -6.92 29.59 24.10
N VAL A 228 -6.22 29.72 22.97
CA VAL A 228 -5.40 28.66 22.36
C VAL A 228 -3.91 29.01 22.49
N LEU A 229 -3.10 28.06 22.94
CA LEU A 229 -1.64 28.13 23.04
C LEU A 229 -1.02 27.13 22.05
N ILE A 230 -0.26 27.62 21.07
CA ILE A 230 0.37 26.78 20.04
C ILE A 230 1.90 26.76 20.23
N PHE A 231 2.42 25.58 20.57
CA PHE A 231 3.85 25.32 20.76
C PHE A 231 4.44 24.60 19.54
N ASP A 232 4.98 25.36 18.59
CA ASP A 232 5.54 24.80 17.34
C ASP A 232 6.98 24.32 17.52
N GLY A 233 7.30 23.12 17.02
CA GLY A 233 8.68 22.60 16.92
C GLY A 233 9.28 22.00 18.20
N LEU A 234 8.57 21.15 18.94
CA LEU A 234 9.08 20.45 20.14
C LEU A 234 10.40 19.69 19.89
N ASP A 235 10.63 19.21 18.67
CA ASP A 235 11.88 18.53 18.27
C ASP A 235 13.09 19.46 18.11
N GLU A 236 12.89 20.77 18.19
CA GLU A 236 13.94 21.78 18.31
C GLU A 236 14.15 22.21 19.77
N SER A 237 13.29 21.78 20.71
CA SER A 237 13.39 22.11 22.13
C SER A 237 14.69 21.59 22.75
N ARG A 238 15.36 22.47 23.49
CA ARG A 238 16.42 22.15 24.45
C ARG A 238 15.96 22.43 25.89
N ILE A 239 14.68 22.69 26.11
CA ILE A 239 14.10 22.97 27.43
C ILE A 239 13.67 21.65 28.07
N THR A 240 14.24 21.32 29.23
CA THR A 240 13.82 20.13 29.99
C THR A 240 12.44 20.38 30.60
N LEU A 241 11.42 19.69 30.07
CA LEU A 241 10.07 19.70 30.64
C LEU A 241 10.05 18.93 31.97
N MET A 242 9.51 19.55 33.02
CA MET A 242 9.58 19.06 34.40
C MET A 242 8.19 18.69 34.91
N PHE A 243 7.78 17.45 34.66
CA PHE A 243 6.46 16.94 35.08
C PHE A 243 6.38 16.47 36.55
N SER A 244 7.41 16.73 37.36
CA SER A 244 7.39 16.45 38.81
C SER A 244 6.53 17.46 39.58
N ASP A 245 6.20 17.13 40.84
CA ASP A 245 5.25 17.91 41.66
C ASP A 245 5.94 18.83 42.68
N ALA A 246 7.23 19.14 42.45
CA ALA A 246 8.10 19.82 43.42
C ALA A 246 7.80 21.32 43.63
N GLN A 247 7.10 21.97 42.69
CA GLN A 247 6.71 23.37 42.77
C GLN A 247 5.25 23.52 42.33
N LYS A 248 4.49 24.37 43.04
CA LYS A 248 3.18 24.84 42.60
C LYS A 248 3.35 26.20 41.92
N VAL A 249 2.72 26.34 40.76
CA VAL A 249 2.55 27.59 40.01
C VAL A 249 1.12 27.50 39.47
N SER A 250 0.32 28.50 39.79
CA SER A 250 -1.14 28.50 39.61
C SER A 250 -1.68 29.84 39.12
N ASP A 251 -0.95 30.94 39.34
CA ASP A 251 -1.27 32.27 38.81
C ASP A 251 -0.43 32.57 37.55
N VAL A 252 -1.00 33.23 36.54
CA VAL A 252 -0.27 33.63 35.32
C VAL A 252 0.81 34.69 35.55
N THR A 253 0.83 35.32 36.73
CA THR A 253 1.82 36.28 37.21
C THR A 253 2.94 35.65 38.06
N GLU A 254 2.78 34.40 38.52
CA GLU A 254 3.81 33.71 39.30
C GLU A 254 5.04 33.36 38.44
N ILE A 255 6.24 33.66 38.97
CA ILE A 255 7.49 33.57 38.21
C ILE A 255 8.12 32.17 38.40
N SER A 256 8.42 31.48 37.29
CA SER A 256 9.07 30.16 37.27
C SER A 256 9.90 29.94 36.00
N SER A 257 10.50 28.77 35.82
CA SER A 257 11.19 28.46 34.55
C SER A 257 10.19 28.14 33.44
N VAL A 258 10.52 28.47 32.18
CA VAL A 258 9.64 28.22 31.02
C VAL A 258 9.24 26.74 30.94
N GLY A 259 10.17 25.81 31.17
CA GLY A 259 9.89 24.38 31.21
C GLY A 259 8.91 23.94 32.32
N MET A 260 8.86 24.66 33.45
CA MET A 260 7.86 24.44 34.49
C MET A 260 6.50 25.03 34.08
N LEU A 261 6.44 26.27 33.60
CA LEU A 261 5.20 26.90 33.11
C LEU A 261 4.51 26.02 32.05
N MET A 262 5.27 25.56 31.05
CA MET A 262 4.76 24.67 30.00
C MET A 262 4.27 23.33 30.56
N SER A 263 4.99 22.74 31.52
CA SER A 263 4.57 21.49 32.16
C SER A 263 3.29 21.67 32.99
N LYS A 264 3.07 22.86 33.58
CA LYS A 264 1.86 23.21 34.36
C LYS A 264 0.66 23.49 33.46
N LEU A 265 0.87 24.17 32.33
CA LEU A 265 -0.14 24.31 31.27
C LEU A 265 -0.58 22.93 30.76
N MET A 266 0.35 22.04 30.39
CA MET A 266 0.04 20.69 29.90
C MET A 266 -0.63 19.79 30.96
N LYS A 267 -0.39 20.03 32.26
CA LYS A 267 -1.12 19.39 33.37
C LYS A 267 -2.52 19.98 33.60
N GLY A 268 -2.83 21.15 33.06
CA GLY A 268 -4.02 21.92 33.41
C GLY A 268 -3.99 22.53 34.82
N GLU A 269 -2.81 22.67 35.43
CA GLU A 269 -2.60 23.37 36.71
C GLU A 269 -2.56 24.90 36.55
N LEU A 270 -2.25 25.37 35.34
CA LEU A 270 -2.19 26.79 34.96
C LEU A 270 -3.09 26.98 33.72
N LEU A 271 -3.88 28.06 33.68
CA LEU A 271 -4.96 28.30 32.69
C LEU A 271 -5.79 27.03 32.34
N PRO A 272 -6.58 26.47 33.29
CA PRO A 272 -7.26 25.18 33.08
C PRO A 272 -8.26 25.14 31.92
N SER A 273 -8.71 26.29 31.43
CA SER A 273 -9.64 26.44 30.29
C SER A 273 -8.94 26.52 28.92
N ALA A 274 -7.60 26.66 28.89
CA ALA A 274 -6.86 26.83 27.64
C ALA A 274 -6.80 25.54 26.81
N LEU A 275 -6.81 25.72 25.50
CA LEU A 275 -6.54 24.68 24.51
C LEU A 275 -5.06 24.73 24.11
N ILE A 276 -4.41 23.57 23.99
CA ILE A 276 -2.97 23.47 23.73
C ILE A 276 -2.75 22.63 22.47
N TRP A 277 -2.05 23.19 21.50
CA TRP A 277 -1.59 22.47 20.31
C TRP A 277 -0.06 22.44 20.27
N ILE A 278 0.52 21.26 20.03
CA ILE A 278 1.96 21.04 20.02
C ILE A 278 2.34 20.37 18.70
N THR A 279 3.41 20.81 18.04
CA THR A 279 3.94 20.15 16.84
C THR A 279 5.31 19.54 17.11
N SER A 280 5.62 18.36 16.54
CA SER A 280 6.88 17.65 16.77
C SER A 280 7.25 16.69 15.63
N ARG A 281 8.55 16.44 15.41
CA ARG A 281 9.01 15.17 14.81
C ARG A 281 8.77 14.00 15.78
N PRO A 282 8.53 12.77 15.27
CA PRO A 282 8.20 11.61 16.10
C PRO A 282 9.19 11.30 17.23
N ALA A 283 10.49 11.34 16.95
CA ALA A 283 11.54 11.03 17.91
C ALA A 283 11.54 11.91 19.18
N ALA A 284 11.04 13.15 19.07
CA ALA A 284 10.99 14.11 20.18
C ALA A 284 9.63 14.14 20.92
N ALA A 285 8.59 13.54 20.35
CA ALA A 285 7.25 13.47 20.96
C ALA A 285 7.28 12.82 22.36
N ASN A 286 8.18 11.85 22.54
CA ASN A 286 8.37 11.10 23.78
C ASN A 286 8.87 11.96 24.97
N GLN A 287 9.21 13.23 24.76
CA GLN A 287 9.46 14.19 25.84
C GLN A 287 8.21 14.50 26.68
N ILE A 288 7.01 14.31 26.12
CA ILE A 288 5.73 14.58 26.79
C ILE A 288 5.05 13.24 27.15
N PRO A 289 4.80 12.95 28.44
CA PRO A 289 4.06 11.75 28.83
C PRO A 289 2.65 11.73 28.23
N SER A 290 2.29 10.62 27.56
CA SER A 290 1.02 10.45 26.84
C SER A 290 -0.23 10.75 27.67
N LYS A 291 -0.18 10.55 28.99
CA LYS A 291 -1.26 10.91 29.94
C LYS A 291 -1.65 12.41 29.99
N TYR A 292 -0.87 13.29 29.37
CA TYR A 292 -1.17 14.73 29.26
C TYR A 292 -1.62 15.15 27.85
N ILE A 293 -1.79 14.18 26.94
CA ILE A 293 -2.21 14.39 25.55
C ILE A 293 -3.61 13.79 25.39
N ASN A 294 -4.58 14.59 24.95
CA ASN A 294 -5.95 14.12 24.72
C ASN A 294 -6.14 13.56 23.30
N ARG A 295 -5.45 14.14 22.32
CA ARG A 295 -5.47 13.71 20.92
C ARG A 295 -4.05 13.66 20.35
N LEU A 296 -3.73 12.55 19.68
CA LEU A 296 -2.54 12.42 18.84
C LEU A 296 -3.01 12.53 17.38
N THR A 297 -2.26 13.25 16.55
CA THR A 297 -2.54 13.39 15.12
C THR A 297 -1.25 13.29 14.32
N GLU A 298 -1.31 12.83 13.07
CA GLU A 298 -0.14 12.75 12.19
C GLU A 298 -0.38 13.49 10.87
N ILE A 299 0.59 14.31 10.43
CA ILE A 299 0.58 14.93 9.10
C ILE A 299 1.33 14.01 8.12
N GLN A 300 0.58 13.43 7.18
CA GLN A 300 1.12 12.55 6.12
C GLN A 300 1.60 13.33 4.88
N GLY A 301 1.30 14.62 4.76
CA GLY A 301 1.77 15.46 3.64
C GLY A 301 0.77 15.54 2.48
N PHE A 302 1.26 15.40 1.23
CA PHE A 302 0.47 15.48 0.00
C PHE A 302 0.17 14.11 -0.64
N ASN A 303 -1.11 13.81 -0.82
CA ASN A 303 -1.60 12.77 -1.74
C ASN A 303 -1.51 13.22 -3.22
N GLU A 304 -1.78 12.33 -4.17
CA GLU A 304 -1.58 12.64 -5.60
C GLU A 304 -2.39 13.85 -6.11
N PRO A 305 -3.69 14.01 -5.81
CA PRO A 305 -4.43 15.25 -6.09
C PRO A 305 -3.76 16.50 -5.51
N GLN A 306 -3.34 16.46 -4.23
CA GLN A 306 -2.72 17.60 -3.54
C GLN A 306 -1.37 18.00 -4.17
N LYS A 307 -0.55 17.04 -4.61
CA LYS A 307 0.70 17.35 -5.33
C LYS A 307 0.42 18.21 -6.57
N GLU A 308 -0.57 17.83 -7.38
CA GLU A 308 -0.93 18.61 -8.56
C GLU A 308 -1.59 19.94 -8.24
N GLU A 309 -2.45 19.99 -7.22
CA GLU A 309 -3.09 21.22 -6.73
C GLU A 309 -2.03 22.26 -6.37
N TYR A 310 -0.99 21.85 -5.63
CA TYR A 310 0.14 22.71 -5.28
C TYR A 310 0.86 23.26 -6.53
N PHE A 311 1.18 22.40 -7.51
CA PHE A 311 1.88 22.85 -8.72
C PHE A 311 1.02 23.81 -9.56
N ARG A 312 -0.28 23.56 -9.73
CA ARG A 312 -1.19 24.48 -10.45
C ARG A 312 -1.37 25.81 -9.71
N LYS A 313 -1.57 25.79 -8.38
CA LYS A 313 -1.66 27.01 -7.56
C LYS A 313 -0.41 27.89 -7.65
N ARG A 314 0.77 27.26 -7.71
CA ARG A 314 2.08 27.93 -7.67
C ARG A 314 2.60 28.36 -9.05
N ILE A 315 2.20 27.70 -10.13
CA ILE A 315 2.66 27.98 -11.49
C ILE A 315 1.48 28.53 -12.29
N SER A 316 1.41 29.86 -12.45
CA SER A 316 0.26 30.55 -13.07
C SER A 316 0.15 30.41 -14.60
N ASP A 317 1.01 29.61 -15.23
CA ASP A 317 0.89 29.16 -16.63
C ASP A 317 0.50 27.68 -16.60
N GLU A 318 -0.74 27.35 -16.99
CA GLU A 318 -1.27 25.98 -16.97
C GLU A 318 -0.52 25.01 -17.91
N HIS A 319 0.09 25.51 -18.99
CA HIS A 319 0.90 24.68 -19.89
C HIS A 319 2.27 24.39 -19.26
N GLN A 320 2.90 25.37 -18.62
CA GLN A 320 4.11 25.16 -17.81
C GLN A 320 3.83 24.23 -16.62
N ALA A 321 2.71 24.44 -15.91
CA ALA A 321 2.28 23.58 -14.80
C ALA A 321 2.06 22.14 -15.27
N SER A 322 1.34 21.94 -16.38
CA SER A 322 1.10 20.62 -16.97
C SER A 322 2.39 19.93 -17.43
N ARG A 323 3.34 20.67 -18.03
CA ARG A 323 4.68 20.16 -18.41
C ARG A 323 5.48 19.74 -17.17
N ILE A 324 5.43 20.52 -16.08
CA ILE A 324 6.12 20.22 -14.81
C ILE A 324 5.50 19.00 -14.11
N ILE A 325 4.16 18.95 -13.98
CA ILE A 325 3.44 17.80 -13.40
C ILE A 325 3.72 16.53 -14.22
N SER A 326 3.71 16.61 -15.55
CA SER A 326 4.05 15.47 -16.41
C SER A 326 5.51 15.04 -16.32
N HIS A 327 6.45 15.96 -16.07
CA HIS A 327 7.86 15.60 -15.84
C HIS A 327 8.04 14.92 -14.49
N ILE A 328 7.49 15.50 -13.41
CA ILE A 328 7.59 14.96 -12.06
C ILE A 328 6.98 13.55 -12.00
N ARG A 329 5.79 13.33 -12.56
CA ARG A 329 5.16 11.98 -12.66
C ARG A 329 6.05 10.94 -13.35
N ARG A 330 6.86 11.33 -14.35
CA ARG A 330 7.82 10.43 -15.03
C ARG A 330 9.12 10.26 -14.24
N ALA A 331 9.64 11.33 -13.64
CA ALA A 331 10.82 11.30 -12.79
C ALA A 331 10.47 10.76 -11.39
N ARG A 332 10.15 9.46 -11.29
CA ARG A 332 9.47 8.88 -10.12
C ARG A 332 10.18 9.06 -8.78
N SER A 333 11.51 9.20 -8.77
CA SER A 333 12.26 9.63 -7.57
C SER A 333 11.71 10.96 -7.04
N LEU A 334 11.62 11.97 -7.92
CA LEU A 334 11.03 13.28 -7.59
C LEU A 334 9.55 13.17 -7.24
N HIS A 335 8.78 12.32 -7.91
CA HIS A 335 7.36 12.08 -7.64
C HIS A 335 7.07 11.57 -6.21
N ILE A 336 7.93 10.66 -5.72
CA ILE A 336 7.90 10.16 -4.35
C ILE A 336 8.28 11.28 -3.38
N MET A 337 9.42 11.95 -3.59
CA MET A 337 9.86 13.03 -2.69
C MET A 337 8.84 14.19 -2.59
N CYS A 338 8.10 14.48 -3.67
CA CYS A 338 7.01 15.46 -3.70
C CYS A 338 5.79 15.12 -2.80
N HIS A 339 5.77 13.97 -2.13
CA HIS A 339 4.86 13.72 -1.00
C HIS A 339 5.09 14.73 0.13
N ILE A 340 6.34 15.17 0.33
CA ILE A 340 6.68 16.24 1.26
C ILE A 340 6.64 17.60 0.53
N PRO A 341 5.87 18.59 1.03
CA PRO A 341 5.72 19.91 0.39
C PRO A 341 7.03 20.66 0.11
N VAL A 342 8.07 20.51 0.93
CA VAL A 342 9.37 21.18 0.69
C VAL A 342 10.03 20.73 -0.62
N PHE A 343 9.84 19.47 -1.05
CA PHE A 343 10.36 19.00 -2.34
C PHE A 343 9.48 19.45 -3.50
N CYS A 344 8.18 19.69 -3.28
CA CYS A 344 7.35 20.41 -4.26
C CYS A 344 7.83 21.86 -4.44
N TRP A 345 8.17 22.55 -3.34
CA TRP A 345 8.75 23.88 -3.38
C TRP A 345 10.08 23.90 -4.15
N ILE A 346 11.08 23.09 -3.76
CA ILE A 346 12.37 22.96 -4.48
C ILE A 346 12.13 22.63 -5.96
N SER A 347 11.26 21.65 -6.25
CA SER A 347 11.02 21.21 -7.63
C SER A 347 10.39 22.28 -8.49
N SER A 348 9.39 22.98 -7.98
CA SER A 348 8.77 24.10 -8.69
C SER A 348 9.75 25.25 -8.94
N THR A 349 10.60 25.59 -7.96
CA THR A 349 11.59 26.67 -8.08
C THR A 349 12.66 26.35 -9.13
N VAL A 350 13.18 25.12 -9.15
CA VAL A 350 14.15 24.66 -10.17
C VAL A 350 13.49 24.59 -11.56
N LEU A 351 12.40 23.85 -11.69
CA LEU A 351 11.79 23.56 -12.99
C LEU A 351 11.14 24.78 -13.63
N GLN A 352 10.55 25.69 -12.84
CA GLN A 352 9.96 26.92 -13.38
C GLN A 352 11.03 27.87 -13.93
N LYS A 353 12.22 27.94 -13.30
CA LYS A 353 13.32 28.79 -13.78
C LYS A 353 13.98 28.22 -15.03
N LEU A 354 14.35 26.93 -15.02
CA LEU A 354 14.93 26.27 -16.20
C LEU A 354 14.01 26.38 -17.43
N LEU A 355 12.72 26.08 -17.27
CA LEU A 355 11.74 26.14 -18.36
C LEU A 355 11.33 27.56 -18.79
N LYS A 356 11.75 28.61 -18.06
CA LYS A 356 11.63 30.02 -18.48
C LYS A 356 12.86 30.50 -19.25
N GLU A 357 14.04 29.99 -18.90
CA GLU A 357 15.33 30.42 -19.48
C GLU A 357 15.63 29.68 -20.80
N ASP A 358 15.26 28.40 -20.92
CA ASP A 358 15.35 27.64 -22.19
C ASP A 358 14.26 26.55 -22.27
N LEU A 359 13.45 26.59 -23.34
CA LEU A 359 12.41 25.60 -23.61
C LEU A 359 12.96 24.22 -24.02
N SER A 360 14.22 24.16 -24.46
CA SER A 360 14.93 22.99 -24.98
C SER A 360 15.94 22.36 -24.01
N ALA A 361 16.22 23.01 -22.87
CA ALA A 361 17.16 22.51 -21.87
C ALA A 361 16.79 21.12 -21.34
N GLU A 362 17.81 20.31 -21.06
CA GLU A 362 17.63 19.00 -20.44
C GLU A 362 17.04 19.17 -19.03
N ILE A 363 15.80 18.71 -18.85
CA ILE A 363 15.12 18.79 -17.56
C ILE A 363 15.72 17.74 -16.60
N PRO A 364 16.18 18.12 -15.39
CA PRO A 364 16.81 17.20 -14.43
C PRO A 364 16.00 15.93 -14.18
N GLN A 365 16.67 14.79 -14.21
CA GLN A 365 16.07 13.46 -14.11
C GLN A 365 16.31 12.80 -12.75
N THR A 366 17.43 13.13 -12.09
CA THR A 366 17.79 12.59 -10.78
C THR A 366 17.63 13.64 -9.66
N LEU A 367 17.57 13.20 -8.41
CA LEU A 367 17.50 14.09 -7.25
C LEU A 367 18.78 14.93 -7.12
N THR A 368 19.93 14.34 -7.43
CA THR A 368 21.22 15.04 -7.42
C THR A 368 21.26 16.18 -8.43
N GLU A 369 20.77 15.98 -9.66
CA GLU A 369 20.71 17.04 -10.67
C GLU A 369 19.79 18.18 -10.20
N MET A 370 18.62 17.86 -9.62
CA MET A 370 17.71 18.86 -9.05
C MET A 370 18.39 19.71 -7.95
N TYR A 371 19.19 19.10 -7.08
CA TYR A 371 19.88 19.81 -6.00
C TYR A 371 21.08 20.63 -6.50
N ILE A 372 21.78 20.17 -7.54
CA ILE A 372 22.82 20.96 -8.23
C ILE A 372 22.19 22.21 -8.87
N HIS A 373 21.10 22.07 -9.63
CA HIS A 373 20.42 23.22 -10.21
C HIS A 373 19.83 24.15 -9.16
N PHE A 374 19.32 23.64 -8.03
CA PHE A 374 18.89 24.46 -6.91
C PHE A 374 20.06 25.30 -6.34
N LEU A 375 21.21 24.69 -6.07
CA LEU A 375 22.42 25.38 -5.59
C LEU A 375 22.87 26.48 -6.57
N LEU A 376 22.95 26.17 -7.87
CA LEU A 376 23.31 27.13 -8.92
C LEU A 376 22.32 28.30 -9.03
N ILE A 377 21.03 28.04 -8.84
CA ILE A 377 19.99 29.08 -8.83
C ILE A 377 20.19 30.03 -7.64
N GLN A 378 20.50 29.51 -6.45
CA GLN A 378 20.76 30.33 -5.25
C GLN A 378 22.05 31.16 -5.39
N ILE A 379 23.12 30.59 -5.96
CA ILE A 379 24.37 31.33 -6.27
C ILE A 379 24.07 32.46 -7.27
N ASN A 380 23.31 32.20 -8.33
CA ASN A 380 22.93 33.23 -9.30
C ASN A 380 22.03 34.33 -8.70
N MET A 381 21.20 34.00 -7.70
CA MET A 381 20.43 35.00 -6.93
C MET A 381 21.32 35.84 -5.99
N ARG A 382 22.42 35.30 -5.44
CA ARG A 382 23.46 36.11 -4.77
C ARG A 382 24.12 37.06 -5.76
N ASN A 383 24.55 36.57 -6.93
CA ASN A 383 25.24 37.37 -7.95
C ASN A 383 24.39 38.57 -8.44
N GLN A 384 23.07 38.41 -8.55
CA GLN A 384 22.17 39.51 -8.93
C GLN A 384 21.97 40.58 -7.84
N LYS A 385 22.43 40.35 -6.60
CA LYS A 385 22.24 41.25 -5.44
C LYS A 385 23.45 42.16 -5.16
N TYR A 386 24.64 41.84 -5.67
CA TYR A 386 25.89 42.57 -5.40
C TYR A 386 26.44 43.18 -6.69
N GLU A 387 26.63 44.50 -6.74
CA GLU A 387 27.16 45.23 -7.92
C GLU A 387 28.68 45.06 -8.14
N GLU A 388 29.23 43.88 -7.83
CA GLU A 388 30.66 43.62 -8.01
C GLU A 388 30.96 43.33 -9.49
N ARG A 389 31.66 44.25 -10.17
CA ARG A 389 31.79 44.28 -11.64
C ARG A 389 32.79 43.26 -12.21
N ASP A 390 33.22 42.29 -11.42
CA ASP A 390 34.29 41.34 -11.73
C ASP A 390 33.80 39.91 -11.51
N PRO A 391 33.38 39.21 -12.59
CA PRO A 391 32.79 37.87 -12.49
C PRO A 391 33.72 36.83 -11.87
N GLU A 392 35.04 36.92 -12.07
CA GLU A 392 36.00 35.95 -11.54
C GLU A 392 36.11 36.04 -10.01
N LYS A 393 36.07 37.27 -9.46
CA LYS A 393 36.08 37.49 -8.00
C LYS A 393 34.78 37.01 -7.35
N LEU A 394 33.62 37.30 -7.95
CA LEU A 394 32.34 36.78 -7.49
C LEU A 394 32.33 35.25 -7.47
N LEU A 395 32.81 34.61 -8.53
CA LEU A 395 32.88 33.14 -8.63
C LEU A 395 33.75 32.55 -7.51
N GLN A 396 34.93 33.13 -7.28
CA GLN A 396 35.85 32.69 -6.23
C GLN A 396 35.28 32.90 -4.81
N SER A 397 34.61 34.04 -4.55
CA SER A 397 33.89 34.30 -3.28
C SER A 397 32.76 33.29 -3.06
N ASN A 398 31.92 33.07 -4.08
CA ASN A 398 30.81 32.11 -4.01
C ASN A 398 31.34 30.72 -3.65
N ARG A 399 32.39 30.27 -4.35
CA ARG A 399 33.02 28.98 -4.13
C ARG A 399 33.58 28.84 -2.72
N GLU A 400 34.28 29.83 -2.19
CA GLU A 400 34.84 29.77 -0.83
C GLU A 400 33.73 29.62 0.22
N VAL A 401 32.67 30.44 0.14
CA VAL A 401 31.56 30.38 1.11
C VAL A 401 30.81 29.04 1.00
N ILE A 402 30.51 28.56 -0.21
CA ILE A 402 29.82 27.27 -0.41
C ILE A 402 30.66 26.08 0.07
N VAL A 403 31.98 26.07 -0.14
CA VAL A 403 32.86 24.99 0.34
C VAL A 403 32.88 24.95 1.88
N LYS A 404 33.00 26.09 2.56
CA LYS A 404 32.94 26.15 4.04
C LYS A 404 31.55 25.76 4.56
N LEU A 405 30.48 26.21 3.91
CA LEU A 405 29.11 25.86 4.30
C LEU A 405 28.86 24.34 4.17
N ALA A 406 29.47 23.72 3.17
CA ALA A 406 29.45 22.28 2.95
C ALA A 406 30.31 21.50 3.97
N GLU A 407 31.40 22.10 4.48
CA GLU A 407 32.17 21.57 5.61
C GLU A 407 31.31 21.50 6.88
N VAL A 408 30.61 22.57 7.21
CA VAL A 408 29.66 22.60 8.35
C VAL A 408 28.57 21.56 8.14
N ALA A 409 28.00 21.44 6.93
CA ALA A 409 27.01 20.43 6.62
C ALA A 409 27.52 19.00 6.89
N PHE A 410 28.73 18.67 6.41
CA PHE A 410 29.38 17.37 6.63
C PHE A 410 29.67 17.10 8.11
N ASN A 411 30.30 18.05 8.79
CA ASN A 411 30.69 17.91 10.20
C ASN A 411 29.48 17.76 11.12
N GLN A 412 28.38 18.49 10.87
CA GLN A 412 27.17 18.35 11.66
C GLN A 412 26.37 17.09 11.32
N LEU A 413 26.34 16.66 10.05
CA LEU A 413 25.72 15.39 9.66
C LEU A 413 26.42 14.19 10.33
N MET A 414 27.75 14.17 10.33
CA MET A 414 28.55 13.12 10.99
C MET A 414 28.46 13.16 12.54
N LYS A 415 28.03 14.28 13.12
CA LYS A 415 27.67 14.42 14.55
C LYS A 415 26.21 14.04 14.86
N GLY A 416 25.35 13.90 13.85
CA GLY A 416 23.89 13.74 14.01
C GLY A 416 23.12 15.03 14.33
N ASN A 417 23.74 16.20 14.11
CA ASN A 417 23.18 17.51 14.44
C ASN A 417 22.43 18.13 13.24
N VAL A 418 21.21 18.62 13.49
CA VAL A 418 20.38 19.37 12.52
C VAL A 418 20.52 20.90 12.66
N MET A 419 20.89 21.37 13.86
CA MET A 419 21.00 22.79 14.22
C MET A 419 22.42 23.09 14.68
N PHE A 420 23.00 24.21 14.24
CA PHE A 420 24.37 24.62 14.55
C PHE A 420 24.46 26.11 14.89
N TYR A 421 25.56 26.51 15.54
CA TYR A 421 25.74 27.82 16.14
C TYR A 421 26.68 28.74 15.34
N GLU A 422 26.71 30.02 15.74
CA GLU A 422 27.78 30.94 15.35
C GLU A 422 29.17 30.41 15.70
N GLU A 423 29.33 29.72 16.84
CA GLU A 423 30.59 29.04 17.17
C GLU A 423 30.97 27.96 16.12
N ASP A 424 30.04 27.12 15.67
CA ASP A 424 30.29 26.11 14.62
C ASP A 424 30.64 26.77 13.26
N LEU A 425 30.00 27.89 12.90
CA LEU A 425 30.34 28.65 11.68
C LEU A 425 31.77 29.23 11.75
N ARG A 426 32.14 29.75 12.92
CA ARG A 426 33.46 30.36 13.15
C ARG A 426 34.59 29.32 13.22
N GLU A 427 34.31 28.09 13.69
CA GLU A 427 35.26 26.96 13.59
C GLU A 427 35.61 26.64 12.13
N SER A 428 34.64 26.62 11.21
CA SER A 428 34.88 26.47 9.76
C SER A 428 35.19 27.80 9.03
N GLY A 429 35.53 28.87 9.76
CA GLY A 429 36.04 30.13 9.18
C GLY A 429 35.04 30.89 8.29
N ILE A 430 33.74 30.77 8.55
CA ILE A 430 32.66 31.50 7.89
C ILE A 430 32.36 32.77 8.70
N ASP A 431 32.20 33.91 8.03
CA ASP A 431 31.63 35.09 8.69
C ASP A 431 30.10 34.99 8.76
N VAL A 432 29.56 35.45 9.89
CA VAL A 432 28.13 35.54 10.19
C VAL A 432 27.36 36.29 9.10
N THR A 433 27.96 37.33 8.51
CA THR A 433 27.28 38.09 7.44
C THR A 433 27.16 37.28 6.16
N ASP A 434 28.21 36.58 5.71
CA ASP A 434 28.21 35.75 4.49
C ASP A 434 27.18 34.61 4.55
N ALA A 435 27.01 33.98 5.72
CA ALA A 435 26.02 32.92 5.91
C ALA A 435 24.57 33.44 5.68
N SER A 436 24.25 34.64 6.18
CA SER A 436 22.92 35.27 6.01
C SER A 436 22.58 35.64 4.56
N VAL A 437 23.58 35.76 3.69
CA VAL A 437 23.37 36.05 2.27
C VAL A 437 22.68 34.88 1.56
N TYR A 438 23.07 33.64 1.90
CA TYR A 438 22.56 32.40 1.30
C TYR A 438 21.23 31.91 1.90
N SER A 439 20.32 32.86 2.17
CA SER A 439 18.96 32.66 2.73
C SER A 439 18.09 31.57 2.08
N GLY A 440 18.40 31.15 0.85
CA GLY A 440 17.71 30.06 0.14
C GLY A 440 18.41 28.69 0.20
N ILE A 441 19.47 28.57 1.00
CA ILE A 441 20.20 27.31 1.30
C ILE A 441 20.20 27.10 2.83
N CYS A 442 20.67 28.13 3.55
CA CYS A 442 20.64 28.21 5.00
C CYS A 442 19.71 29.33 5.43
N THR A 443 18.83 29.03 6.38
CA THR A 443 18.09 30.04 7.13
C THR A 443 18.93 30.43 8.33
N GLU A 444 19.30 31.71 8.43
CA GLU A 444 19.52 32.31 9.75
C GLU A 444 18.21 32.19 10.51
N ILE A 445 18.24 31.51 11.67
CA ILE A 445 17.01 31.16 12.39
C ILE A 445 16.47 32.36 13.18
N PHE A 446 17.29 33.39 13.37
CA PHE A 446 16.90 34.58 14.11
C PHE A 446 16.49 35.76 13.25
N LYS A 447 15.42 36.39 13.73
CA LYS A 447 14.92 37.67 13.30
C LYS A 447 15.58 38.73 14.18
N GLU A 448 16.23 39.73 13.59
CA GLU A 448 16.64 40.92 14.35
C GLU A 448 15.39 41.75 14.68
N GLU A 449 14.76 41.42 15.81
CA GLU A 449 13.67 42.13 16.48
C GLU A 449 13.71 41.69 17.97
N SER A 450 13.66 42.67 18.88
CA SER A 450 13.81 42.61 20.36
C SER A 450 13.10 41.44 21.09
N VAL A 451 13.51 40.98 22.28
CA VAL A 451 14.09 41.77 23.40
C VAL A 451 15.31 41.14 24.11
N ILE A 452 15.46 39.80 24.18
CA ILE A 452 16.29 39.16 25.24
C ILE A 452 17.38 38.21 24.69
N HIS A 453 18.64 38.67 24.85
CA HIS A 453 19.93 38.01 24.53
C HIS A 453 20.28 37.78 23.04
N GLN A 454 21.50 38.19 22.67
CA GLN A 454 22.08 38.03 21.33
C GLN A 454 22.85 36.70 21.21
N ARG A 455 22.29 35.70 20.54
CA ARG A 455 23.02 34.53 20.03
C ARG A 455 22.39 34.05 18.71
N LYS A 456 23.20 33.83 17.68
CA LYS A 456 22.71 33.32 16.38
C LYS A 456 22.79 31.78 16.31
N VAL A 457 21.76 31.17 15.73
CA VAL A 457 21.62 29.74 15.41
C VAL A 457 21.21 29.62 13.95
N TYR A 458 21.67 28.56 13.31
CA TYR A 458 21.53 28.32 11.88
C TYR A 458 21.07 26.88 11.63
N SER A 459 20.34 26.70 10.53
CA SER A 459 20.09 25.40 9.93
C SER A 459 20.05 25.53 8.41
N PHE A 460 20.15 24.38 7.75
CA PHE A 460 19.69 24.24 6.39
C PHE A 460 18.14 24.28 6.38
N ILE A 461 17.54 24.69 5.26
CA ILE A 461 16.06 24.73 5.12
C ILE A 461 15.44 23.33 5.26
N HIS A 462 16.20 22.29 4.90
CA HIS A 462 15.81 20.89 5.06
C HIS A 462 17.05 19.99 5.23
N LEU A 463 16.91 18.85 5.92
CA LEU A 463 18.01 17.90 6.16
C LEU A 463 18.64 17.40 4.85
N SER A 464 17.85 17.22 3.80
CA SER A 464 18.35 16.83 2.47
C SER A 464 19.32 17.84 1.84
N ILE A 465 19.25 19.12 2.19
CA ILE A 465 20.21 20.14 1.73
C ILE A 465 21.54 19.98 2.49
N GLN A 466 21.48 19.64 3.79
CA GLN A 466 22.63 19.28 4.60
C GLN A 466 23.31 18.01 4.06
N GLU A 467 22.55 16.97 3.72
CA GLU A 467 23.06 15.73 3.12
C GLU A 467 23.70 15.96 1.74
N PHE A 468 23.08 16.79 0.90
CA PHE A 468 23.62 17.16 -0.42
C PHE A 468 24.95 17.92 -0.30
N LEU A 469 25.01 18.93 0.57
CA LEU A 469 26.23 19.71 0.79
C LEU A 469 27.32 18.88 1.46
N ALA A 470 26.96 17.99 2.41
CA ALA A 470 27.90 17.04 2.98
C ALA A 470 28.51 16.11 1.92
N ALA A 471 27.70 15.61 0.98
CA ALA A 471 28.16 14.79 -0.14
C ALA A 471 29.08 15.58 -1.10
N PHE A 472 28.74 16.84 -1.39
CA PHE A 472 29.60 17.76 -2.14
C PHE A 472 30.96 17.97 -1.44
N TYR A 473 30.97 18.22 -0.12
CA TYR A 473 32.21 18.40 0.64
C TYR A 473 33.08 17.15 0.65
N ALA A 474 32.50 15.95 0.83
CA ALA A 474 33.25 14.70 0.76
C ALA A 474 33.95 14.50 -0.60
N PHE A 475 33.26 14.84 -1.70
CA PHE A 475 33.86 14.81 -3.03
C PHE A 475 34.90 15.93 -3.25
N TYR A 476 34.66 17.13 -2.70
CA TYR A 476 35.60 18.24 -2.74
C TYR A 476 36.91 17.95 -1.98
N CYS A 477 36.84 17.32 -0.81
CA CYS A 477 38.00 16.86 -0.05
C CYS A 477 38.81 15.82 -0.81
N TYR A 478 38.15 14.88 -1.48
CA TYR A 478 38.79 13.90 -2.36
C TYR A 478 39.61 14.57 -3.48
N LEU A 479 39.00 15.48 -4.24
CA LEU A 479 39.68 16.23 -5.30
C LEU A 479 40.83 17.09 -4.76
N SER A 480 40.63 17.71 -3.59
CA SER A 480 41.62 18.53 -2.89
C SER A 480 42.69 17.72 -2.14
N LYS A 481 42.63 16.37 -2.19
CA LYS A 481 43.49 15.43 -1.45
C LYS A 481 43.52 15.61 0.07
N ASN A 482 42.51 16.26 0.66
CA ASN A 482 42.39 16.38 2.12
C ASN A 482 41.94 15.04 2.71
N LYS A 483 42.81 14.40 3.51
CA LYS A 483 42.58 13.08 4.10
C LYS A 483 41.85 13.12 5.45
N GLU A 484 41.68 14.26 6.12
CA GLU A 484 41.12 14.28 7.49
C GLU A 484 39.60 14.03 7.51
N PRO A 485 38.74 14.74 6.76
CA PRO A 485 37.30 14.48 6.77
C PRO A 485 36.95 13.07 6.25
N LEU A 486 37.74 12.56 5.30
CA LEU A 486 37.55 11.24 4.70
C LEU A 486 37.79 10.09 5.70
N GLN A 487 38.59 10.30 6.75
CA GLN A 487 38.81 9.27 7.78
C GLN A 487 37.53 8.93 8.58
N LEU A 488 36.58 9.86 8.71
CA LEU A 488 35.28 9.61 9.36
C LEU A 488 34.42 8.59 8.60
N LEU A 489 34.60 8.50 7.28
CA LEU A 489 33.98 7.48 6.42
C LEU A 489 34.74 6.14 6.49
N HIS A 490 36.07 6.17 6.61
CA HIS A 490 36.91 4.96 6.67
C HIS A 490 37.07 4.34 8.07
N ALA A 491 36.60 4.99 9.14
CA ALA A 491 36.82 4.56 10.52
C ALA A 491 36.26 3.16 10.83
N LYS A 492 37.14 2.15 10.84
CA LYS A 492 36.83 0.81 11.39
C LYS A 492 36.68 0.91 12.91
N ASN A 493 35.53 0.53 13.44
CA ASN A 493 35.30 0.50 14.89
C ASN A 493 36.23 -0.52 15.56
N LYS A 494 36.80 -0.15 16.72
CA LYS A 494 37.80 -0.95 17.45
C LYS A 494 37.31 -2.31 17.99
N HIS A 495 36.04 -2.65 17.84
CA HIS A 495 35.48 -3.92 18.32
C HIS A 495 35.58 -5.07 17.31
N ASP A 496 35.77 -4.80 16.01
CA ASP A 496 35.79 -5.84 14.98
C ASP A 496 37.10 -6.69 14.98
N SER A 497 38.10 -6.34 15.79
CA SER A 497 39.45 -6.93 15.72
C SER A 497 39.63 -8.32 16.33
N GLU A 498 38.63 -8.85 17.06
CA GLU A 498 38.75 -10.16 17.74
C GLU A 498 38.09 -11.32 16.99
N ASN A 499 37.24 -11.05 15.98
CA ASN A 499 36.47 -12.07 15.25
C ASN A 499 36.87 -12.26 13.77
N ILE A 500 38.12 -11.94 13.40
CA ILE A 500 38.66 -12.35 12.10
C ILE A 500 38.92 -13.87 12.12
N SER A 501 38.04 -14.61 11.44
CA SER A 501 38.11 -16.07 11.33
C SER A 501 39.34 -16.55 10.52
N LYS A 502 39.58 -17.87 10.48
CA LYS A 502 40.77 -18.45 9.84
C LYS A 502 40.92 -18.17 8.33
N TYR A 503 39.85 -17.78 7.62
CA TYR A 503 39.83 -17.74 6.15
C TYR A 503 40.74 -16.68 5.52
N ASP A 504 40.95 -15.52 6.15
CA ASP A 504 41.82 -14.44 5.63
C ASP A 504 43.32 -14.81 5.60
N ARG A 505 43.69 -16.02 6.05
CA ARG A 505 45.10 -16.45 6.20
C ARG A 505 45.64 -17.26 5.01
N GLU A 506 44.79 -17.60 4.04
CA GLU A 506 45.13 -18.52 2.95
C GLU A 506 45.32 -17.82 1.59
N TYR A 507 44.78 -16.60 1.42
CA TYR A 507 45.08 -15.71 0.29
C TYR A 507 45.73 -14.42 0.80
N GLY A 508 47.06 -14.39 0.75
CA GLY A 508 47.86 -13.32 1.36
C GLY A 508 47.69 -11.95 0.69
N TYR A 509 46.84 -11.10 1.26
CA TYR A 509 46.99 -9.65 1.13
C TYR A 509 48.02 -9.16 2.15
N ASP A 510 49.10 -8.57 1.63
CA ASP A 510 50.32 -8.34 2.41
C ASP A 510 50.15 -7.25 3.49
N LYS A 511 50.87 -7.39 4.61
CA LYS A 511 50.74 -6.53 5.79
C LYS A 511 51.57 -5.26 5.68
N HIS A 512 51.53 -4.63 4.51
CA HIS A 512 52.26 -3.42 4.17
C HIS A 512 51.30 -2.34 3.64
N MET A 513 50.73 -1.53 4.55
CA MET A 513 50.09 -0.28 4.16
C MET A 513 51.15 0.72 3.72
N SER A 514 51.42 0.75 2.42
CA SER A 514 52.13 1.84 1.76
C SER A 514 51.29 3.13 1.79
N HIS A 515 51.95 4.27 1.57
CA HIS A 515 51.44 5.60 1.95
C HIS A 515 50.47 6.24 0.93
N ASP A 516 49.80 5.41 0.12
CA ASP A 516 49.22 5.78 -1.17
C ASP A 516 47.93 6.63 -1.10
N GLU A 517 47.45 7.03 -2.29
CA GLU A 517 46.26 7.86 -2.45
C GLU A 517 44.99 7.03 -2.33
N VAL A 518 44.02 7.49 -1.53
CA VAL A 518 42.67 6.92 -1.49
C VAL A 518 42.05 7.08 -2.89
N SER A 519 41.59 6.01 -3.52
CA SER A 519 40.93 6.14 -4.84
C SER A 519 39.46 6.53 -4.69
N LEU A 520 38.86 7.06 -5.76
CA LEU A 520 37.43 7.38 -5.77
C LEU A 520 36.57 6.12 -5.53
N TYR A 521 37.01 4.96 -6.03
CA TYR A 521 36.36 3.68 -5.74
C TYR A 521 36.38 3.34 -4.24
N ASP A 522 37.49 3.56 -3.54
CA ASP A 522 37.62 3.26 -2.11
C ASP A 522 36.76 4.20 -1.26
N LEU A 523 36.68 5.48 -1.63
CA LEU A 523 35.78 6.46 -1.02
C LEU A 523 34.32 6.03 -1.18
N LEU A 524 33.88 5.79 -2.43
CA LEU A 524 32.49 5.47 -2.71
C LEU A 524 32.06 4.13 -2.10
N THR A 525 32.91 3.11 -2.15
CA THR A 525 32.61 1.83 -1.48
C THR A 525 32.66 1.93 0.04
N SER A 526 33.48 2.81 0.63
CA SER A 526 33.43 3.09 2.07
C SER A 526 32.14 3.80 2.47
N ALA A 527 31.65 4.74 1.66
CA ALA A 527 30.36 5.39 1.87
C ALA A 527 29.18 4.40 1.78
N VAL A 528 29.18 3.48 0.80
CA VAL A 528 28.22 2.36 0.73
C VAL A 528 28.25 1.54 2.03
N ASN A 529 29.44 1.11 2.48
CA ASN A 529 29.59 0.34 3.72
C ASN A 529 29.20 1.13 4.98
N LYS A 530 29.26 2.46 4.97
CA LYS A 530 28.83 3.31 6.09
C LYS A 530 27.30 3.43 6.15
N SER A 531 26.62 3.64 5.01
CA SER A 531 25.15 3.61 4.92
C SER A 531 24.59 2.23 5.30
N LEU A 532 25.19 1.13 4.83
CA LEU A 532 24.75 -0.22 5.21
C LEU A 532 24.96 -0.58 6.70
N LYS A 533 25.78 0.19 7.43
CA LYS A 533 25.92 0.11 8.89
C LYS A 533 25.05 1.12 9.65
N SER A 534 24.23 1.92 8.96
CA SER A 534 23.30 2.87 9.56
C SER A 534 21.94 2.21 9.78
N GLU A 535 21.64 1.86 11.02
CA GLU A 535 20.39 1.16 11.39
C GLU A 535 19.13 1.96 11.01
N ASN A 536 19.16 3.28 11.18
CA ASN A 536 18.05 4.18 10.87
C ASN A 536 18.06 4.76 9.45
N GLY A 537 19.14 4.57 8.67
CA GLY A 537 19.27 5.09 7.29
C GLY A 537 19.70 6.56 7.14
N HIS A 538 20.23 7.22 8.19
CA HIS A 538 20.60 8.66 8.17
C HIS A 538 21.75 9.08 7.22
N LEU A 539 22.28 8.16 6.40
CA LEU A 539 23.32 8.45 5.39
C LEU A 539 22.86 8.06 3.97
N ASP A 540 21.59 7.71 3.80
CA ASP A 540 21.09 7.14 2.55
C ASP A 540 20.93 8.18 1.44
N LEU A 541 20.47 9.39 1.75
CA LEU A 541 20.43 10.48 0.75
C LEU A 541 21.84 11.04 0.52
N PHE A 542 22.67 11.17 1.56
CA PHE A 542 24.10 11.47 1.43
C PHE A 542 24.81 10.51 0.44
N LEU A 543 24.55 9.19 0.53
CA LEU A 543 25.12 8.20 -0.39
C LEU A 543 24.62 8.40 -1.84
N ARG A 544 23.30 8.59 -2.01
CA ARG A 544 22.67 8.91 -3.31
C ARG A 544 23.33 10.12 -3.96
N PHE A 545 23.46 11.22 -3.22
CA PHE A 545 24.10 12.45 -3.68
C PHE A 545 25.59 12.28 -3.97
N LEU A 546 26.35 11.57 -3.14
CA LEU A 546 27.80 11.39 -3.33
C LEU A 546 28.11 10.59 -4.62
N LEU A 547 27.29 9.58 -4.91
CA LEU A 547 27.36 8.82 -6.16
C LEU A 547 26.94 9.67 -7.37
N GLY A 548 25.85 10.43 -7.25
CA GLY A 548 25.38 11.34 -8.30
C GLY A 548 26.37 12.47 -8.61
N ILE A 549 26.96 13.13 -7.61
CA ILE A 549 27.96 14.19 -7.77
C ILE A 549 29.23 13.64 -8.44
N SER A 550 29.55 12.37 -8.20
CA SER A 550 30.70 11.71 -8.81
C SER A 550 30.54 11.46 -10.32
N LEU A 551 29.35 11.57 -10.92
CA LEU A 551 29.15 11.48 -12.37
C LEU A 551 29.82 12.65 -13.11
N GLU A 552 30.50 12.37 -14.23
CA GLU A 552 31.16 13.40 -15.04
C GLU A 552 30.19 14.46 -15.62
N SER A 553 28.92 14.12 -15.84
CA SER A 553 27.88 15.11 -16.22
C SER A 553 27.66 16.14 -15.12
N ASN A 554 27.58 15.67 -13.88
CA ASN A 554 27.21 16.45 -12.71
C ASN A 554 28.42 17.26 -12.20
N GLN A 555 29.63 16.71 -12.34
CA GLN A 555 30.88 17.46 -12.17
C GLN A 555 31.01 18.66 -13.13
N ARG A 556 30.48 18.58 -14.36
CA ARG A 556 30.50 19.72 -15.31
C ARG A 556 29.54 20.83 -14.87
N LEU A 557 28.36 20.48 -14.36
CA LEU A 557 27.43 21.44 -13.77
C LEU A 557 28.02 22.13 -12.52
N LEU A 558 28.90 21.44 -11.79
CA LEU A 558 29.60 21.95 -10.61
C LEU A 558 31.01 22.50 -10.89
N GLN A 559 31.43 22.62 -12.15
CA GLN A 559 32.84 22.87 -12.52
C GLN A 559 33.42 24.13 -11.86
N ASP A 560 32.59 25.17 -11.69
CA ASP A 560 32.99 26.46 -11.11
C ASP A 560 33.24 26.39 -9.60
N LEU A 561 32.71 25.36 -8.92
CA LEU A 561 32.85 25.12 -7.49
C LEU A 561 33.93 24.07 -7.14
N LEU A 562 34.26 23.18 -8.08
CA LEU A 562 35.25 22.11 -7.90
C LEU A 562 36.69 22.61 -8.18
N THR A 563 37.71 21.90 -7.68
CA THR A 563 39.12 22.21 -8.03
C THR A 563 39.47 21.81 -9.46
N HIS A 564 38.91 20.70 -9.94
CA HIS A 564 39.03 20.17 -11.29
C HIS A 564 38.01 19.04 -11.48
N THR A 565 37.65 18.72 -12.73
CA THR A 565 36.87 17.51 -13.04
C THR A 565 37.77 16.27 -13.05
N LYS A 566 37.27 15.16 -12.52
CA LYS A 566 37.94 13.85 -12.47
C LYS A 566 37.19 12.85 -13.35
N ASN A 567 37.89 12.22 -14.29
CA ASN A 567 37.36 11.04 -14.98
C ASN A 567 37.03 9.97 -13.92
N SER A 568 35.75 9.64 -13.83
CA SER A 568 35.20 8.78 -12.78
C SER A 568 34.60 7.50 -13.34
N SER A 569 34.48 7.37 -14.68
CA SER A 569 33.76 6.31 -15.37
C SER A 569 34.10 4.90 -14.87
N GLU A 570 35.38 4.57 -14.70
CA GLU A 570 35.82 3.26 -14.21
C GLU A 570 35.56 3.05 -12.71
N SER A 571 35.66 4.11 -11.90
CA SER A 571 35.33 4.04 -10.46
C SER A 571 33.83 3.85 -10.27
N ILE A 572 33.01 4.63 -10.96
CA ILE A 572 31.54 4.50 -10.98
C ILE A 572 31.16 3.10 -11.46
N ARG A 573 31.72 2.60 -12.58
CA ARG A 573 31.43 1.25 -13.10
C ARG A 573 31.73 0.16 -12.07
N ARG A 574 32.87 0.25 -11.38
CA ARG A 574 33.25 -0.72 -10.33
C ARG A 574 32.38 -0.61 -9.07
N THR A 575 32.09 0.59 -8.57
CA THR A 575 31.19 0.79 -7.42
C THR A 575 29.76 0.36 -7.75
N THR A 576 29.30 0.64 -8.96
CA THR A 576 27.99 0.22 -9.48
C THR A 576 27.89 -1.31 -9.54
N GLN A 577 28.94 -2.01 -9.98
CA GLN A 577 29.01 -3.47 -9.90
C GLN A 577 28.97 -3.95 -8.44
N TYR A 578 29.77 -3.37 -7.54
CA TYR A 578 29.77 -3.70 -6.11
C TYR A 578 28.38 -3.54 -5.47
N ILE A 579 27.65 -2.48 -5.80
CA ILE A 579 26.25 -2.27 -5.36
C ILE A 579 25.33 -3.38 -5.90
N LYS A 580 25.44 -3.74 -7.18
CA LYS A 580 24.67 -4.84 -7.78
C LYS A 580 24.97 -6.19 -7.13
N ASP A 581 26.22 -6.45 -6.78
CA ASP A 581 26.62 -7.70 -6.13
C ASP A 581 26.03 -7.78 -4.71
N ASN A 582 26.06 -6.69 -3.94
CA ASN A 582 25.38 -6.59 -2.64
C ASN A 582 23.85 -6.81 -2.74
N ILE A 583 23.17 -6.26 -3.76
CA ILE A 583 21.73 -6.48 -3.97
C ILE A 583 21.40 -7.92 -4.39
N LYS A 584 22.33 -8.59 -5.09
CA LYS A 584 22.11 -9.94 -5.66
C LYS A 584 22.45 -11.07 -4.69
N ASP A 585 23.59 -10.98 -4.03
CA ASP A 585 24.20 -12.05 -3.22
C ASP A 585 24.68 -11.46 -1.88
N PRO A 586 23.76 -11.25 -0.91
CA PRO A 586 24.15 -10.85 0.44
C PRO A 586 24.98 -11.98 1.07
N THR A 587 26.25 -11.70 1.32
CA THR A 587 27.16 -12.65 1.98
C THR A 587 26.62 -12.99 3.37
N ASP A 588 26.88 -14.20 3.87
CA ASP A 588 26.34 -14.72 5.14
C ASP A 588 26.69 -13.90 6.40
N LEU A 589 27.52 -12.85 6.24
CA LEU A 589 27.90 -11.89 7.27
C LEU A 589 26.94 -10.69 7.40
N TYR A 590 26.14 -10.37 6.37
CA TYR A 590 25.25 -9.20 6.37
C TYR A 590 23.93 -9.46 5.62
N HIS A 591 22.83 -9.64 6.37
CA HIS A 591 21.48 -9.67 5.81
C HIS A 591 20.94 -8.24 5.64
N LEU A 592 20.89 -7.75 4.39
CA LEU A 592 20.34 -6.44 4.06
C LEU A 592 18.85 -6.31 4.48
N SER A 593 18.50 -5.16 5.06
CA SER A 593 17.11 -4.79 5.27
C SER A 593 16.42 -4.44 3.95
N SER A 594 15.09 -4.55 3.89
CA SER A 594 14.33 -4.14 2.70
C SER A 594 14.48 -2.65 2.37
N GLY A 595 14.72 -1.79 3.36
CA GLY A 595 15.03 -0.38 3.14
C GLY A 595 16.41 -0.20 2.49
N GLN A 596 17.42 -0.89 3.01
CA GLN A 596 18.80 -0.83 2.50
C GLN A 596 18.90 -1.32 1.05
N SER A 597 18.29 -2.47 0.70
CA SER A 597 18.30 -2.96 -0.69
C SER A 597 17.62 -1.99 -1.68
N ILE A 598 16.59 -1.28 -1.22
CA ILE A 598 15.88 -0.27 -2.00
C ILE A 598 16.70 1.02 -2.13
N ASN A 599 17.36 1.47 -1.05
CA ASN A 599 18.29 2.59 -1.11
C ASN A 599 19.45 2.32 -2.09
N LEU A 600 20.04 1.13 -2.03
CA LEU A 600 21.07 0.70 -2.98
C LEU A 600 20.56 0.70 -4.44
N PHE A 601 19.30 0.35 -4.69
CA PHE A 601 18.71 0.48 -6.03
C PHE A 601 18.51 1.95 -6.45
N LEU A 602 18.07 2.82 -5.55
CA LEU A 602 17.92 4.26 -5.83
C LEU A 602 19.28 4.93 -6.10
N CYS A 603 20.35 4.47 -5.46
CA CYS A 603 21.72 4.84 -5.79
C CYS A 603 22.11 4.47 -7.24
N LEU A 604 21.60 3.36 -7.79
CA LEU A 604 21.81 2.99 -9.21
C LEU A 604 21.05 3.94 -10.15
N LEU A 605 19.85 4.38 -9.78
CA LEU A 605 19.07 5.35 -10.54
C LEU A 605 19.72 6.75 -10.55
N GLU A 606 20.33 7.18 -9.44
CA GLU A 606 21.07 8.46 -9.38
C GLU A 606 22.35 8.45 -10.25
N VAL A 607 23.00 7.30 -10.45
CA VAL A 607 24.09 7.15 -11.44
C VAL A 607 23.59 6.82 -12.86
N LYS A 608 22.26 6.88 -13.08
CA LYS A 608 21.55 6.55 -14.33
C LYS A 608 21.78 5.11 -14.85
N ASP A 609 22.17 4.17 -13.99
CA ASP A 609 22.33 2.76 -14.36
C ASP A 609 20.98 2.03 -14.33
N GLN A 610 20.42 1.83 -15.52
CA GLN A 610 19.19 1.06 -15.73
C GLN A 610 19.43 -0.44 -15.95
N THR A 611 20.67 -0.96 -15.83
CA THR A 611 20.89 -2.39 -16.15
C THR A 611 20.21 -3.30 -15.15
N MET A 612 20.19 -2.94 -13.85
CA MET A 612 19.42 -3.71 -12.86
C MET A 612 17.93 -3.74 -13.14
N SER A 613 17.34 -2.61 -13.56
CA SER A 613 15.93 -2.55 -13.95
C SER A 613 15.65 -3.48 -15.13
N ARG A 614 16.52 -3.49 -16.16
CA ARG A 614 16.40 -4.39 -17.31
C ARG A 614 16.64 -5.85 -16.95
N GLU A 615 17.70 -6.16 -16.21
CA GLU A 615 18.00 -7.52 -15.73
C GLU A 615 16.85 -8.09 -14.88
N ILE A 616 16.17 -7.26 -14.11
CA ILE A 616 15.03 -7.69 -13.28
C ILE A 616 13.72 -7.73 -14.08
N GLN A 617 13.49 -6.83 -15.05
CA GLN A 617 12.41 -6.99 -16.03
C GLN A 617 12.59 -8.27 -16.87
N GLU A 618 13.81 -8.59 -17.32
CA GLU A 618 14.14 -9.84 -18.02
C GLU A 618 13.98 -11.06 -17.10
N PHE A 619 14.47 -10.99 -15.86
CA PHE A 619 14.27 -12.06 -14.87
C PHE A 619 12.78 -12.29 -14.56
N VAL A 620 11.96 -11.24 -14.52
CA VAL A 620 10.51 -11.31 -14.28
C VAL A 620 9.72 -11.73 -15.53
N LYS A 621 10.21 -11.44 -16.73
CA LYS A 621 9.63 -11.89 -18.00
C LYS A 621 10.09 -13.29 -18.45
N SER A 622 11.08 -13.92 -17.79
CA SER A 622 11.67 -15.20 -18.23
C SER A 622 11.39 -16.39 -17.31
N ASP A 623 10.84 -17.48 -17.85
CA ASP A 623 10.41 -18.69 -17.11
C ASP A 623 11.50 -19.49 -16.37
N LYS A 624 12.72 -18.94 -16.22
CA LYS A 624 13.87 -19.56 -15.54
C LYS A 624 13.93 -19.25 -14.03
N HIS A 625 12.93 -18.55 -13.49
CA HIS A 625 12.89 -18.01 -12.12
C HIS A 625 13.21 -19.03 -11.00
N SER A 626 12.81 -20.30 -11.16
CA SER A 626 12.84 -21.31 -10.10
C SER A 626 14.25 -21.64 -9.58
N LYS A 627 15.29 -21.34 -10.35
CA LYS A 627 16.69 -21.74 -10.07
C LYS A 627 17.39 -20.92 -8.98
N ARG A 628 16.97 -19.67 -8.71
CA ARG A 628 17.58 -18.82 -7.67
C ARG A 628 16.59 -18.57 -6.54
N LYS A 629 16.97 -18.92 -5.31
CA LYS A 629 16.20 -18.57 -4.11
C LYS A 629 16.33 -17.06 -3.85
N LEU A 630 15.20 -16.37 -3.70
CA LEU A 630 15.14 -14.94 -3.40
C LEU A 630 14.85 -14.69 -1.92
N SER A 631 15.52 -13.72 -1.32
CA SER A 631 15.22 -13.26 0.05
C SER A 631 13.99 -12.34 0.06
N PRO A 632 13.35 -12.10 1.23
CA PRO A 632 12.30 -11.09 1.37
C PRO A 632 12.76 -9.67 0.99
N ALA A 633 14.04 -9.35 1.19
CA ALA A 633 14.63 -8.08 0.74
C ALA A 633 14.72 -8.00 -0.79
N HIS A 634 15.16 -9.07 -1.48
CA HIS A 634 15.15 -9.12 -2.95
C HIS A 634 13.71 -8.99 -3.48
N CYS A 635 12.74 -9.66 -2.83
CA CYS A 635 11.33 -9.57 -3.19
C CYS A 635 10.76 -8.16 -3.01
N SER A 636 11.08 -7.48 -1.89
CA SER A 636 10.70 -6.07 -1.66
C SER A 636 11.28 -5.15 -2.73
N THR A 637 12.52 -5.41 -3.13
CA THR A 637 13.25 -4.63 -4.15
C THR A 637 12.65 -4.83 -5.54
N ILE A 638 12.36 -6.08 -5.93
CA ILE A 638 11.65 -6.42 -7.18
C ILE A 638 10.26 -5.78 -7.19
N ALA A 639 9.52 -5.82 -6.07
CA ALA A 639 8.20 -5.21 -5.97
C ALA A 639 8.25 -3.71 -6.25
N TYR A 640 9.20 -3.02 -5.63
CA TYR A 640 9.42 -1.59 -5.84
C TYR A 640 9.88 -1.27 -7.27
N MET A 641 10.76 -2.09 -7.87
CA MET A 641 11.16 -1.94 -9.27
C MET A 641 9.98 -2.10 -10.25
N ILE A 642 9.08 -3.07 -10.02
CA ILE A 642 7.87 -3.25 -10.83
C ILE A 642 6.90 -2.08 -10.60
N GLN A 643 6.66 -1.68 -9.34
CA GLN A 643 5.85 -0.51 -8.99
C GLN A 643 6.36 0.77 -9.67
N MET A 644 7.69 0.92 -9.80
CA MET A 644 8.38 2.09 -10.38
C MET A 644 8.65 1.98 -11.89
N SER A 645 8.20 0.91 -12.56
CA SER A 645 8.41 0.68 -13.99
C SER A 645 7.42 1.49 -14.85
N ASP A 646 7.90 2.25 -15.83
CA ASP A 646 7.02 2.89 -16.83
C ASP A 646 6.44 1.89 -17.83
N GLU A 647 7.05 0.70 -17.97
CA GLU A 647 6.38 -0.45 -18.58
C GLU A 647 5.41 -1.09 -17.58
N VAL A 648 4.13 -1.11 -17.93
CA VAL A 648 3.10 -1.95 -17.29
C VAL A 648 3.39 -3.42 -17.58
N MET A 649 3.20 -4.28 -16.58
CA MET A 649 3.38 -5.72 -16.70
C MET A 649 2.07 -6.43 -17.09
N ASP A 650 2.08 -7.31 -18.08
CA ASP A 650 0.84 -7.99 -18.50
C ASP A 650 0.43 -9.11 -17.52
N GLU A 651 1.33 -10.02 -17.12
CA GLU A 651 1.08 -11.03 -16.07
C GLU A 651 2.22 -11.08 -15.03
N LEU A 652 1.86 -11.09 -13.74
CA LEU A 652 2.76 -11.37 -12.62
C LEU A 652 2.29 -12.59 -11.83
N ASN A 653 3.10 -13.66 -11.81
CA ASN A 653 2.76 -14.94 -11.18
C ASN A 653 3.67 -15.25 -9.99
N PHE A 654 3.12 -15.19 -8.78
CA PHE A 654 3.86 -15.25 -7.52
C PHE A 654 4.40 -16.66 -7.21
N LYS A 655 3.81 -17.71 -7.79
CA LYS A 655 4.29 -19.09 -7.68
C LYS A 655 5.57 -19.36 -8.48
N LYS A 656 5.86 -18.56 -9.53
CA LYS A 656 7.09 -18.73 -10.30
C LYS A 656 8.36 -18.44 -9.49
N TYR A 657 8.29 -17.56 -8.48
CA TYR A 657 9.44 -17.18 -7.67
C TYR A 657 9.75 -18.20 -6.55
N ASN A 658 11.00 -18.67 -6.53
CA ASN A 658 11.54 -19.48 -5.45
C ASN A 658 11.86 -18.58 -4.24
N THR A 659 10.89 -18.40 -3.35
CA THR A 659 11.04 -17.58 -2.14
C THR A 659 10.13 -18.08 -1.00
N SER A 660 10.29 -17.52 0.20
CA SER A 660 9.44 -17.79 1.36
C SER A 660 8.05 -17.15 1.20
N ASP A 661 7.07 -17.58 1.99
CA ASP A 661 5.76 -16.92 2.03
C ASP A 661 5.88 -15.43 2.40
N GLU A 662 6.85 -15.05 3.24
CA GLU A 662 7.12 -13.64 3.49
C GLU A 662 7.60 -12.93 2.22
N GLY A 663 8.53 -13.51 1.45
CA GLY A 663 8.96 -12.97 0.17
C GLY A 663 7.81 -12.80 -0.83
N ARG A 664 6.88 -13.77 -0.89
CA ARG A 664 5.64 -13.62 -1.68
C ARG A 664 4.79 -12.45 -1.20
N ARG A 665 4.63 -12.25 0.12
CA ARG A 665 3.93 -11.08 0.66
C ARG A 665 4.64 -9.77 0.34
N ARG A 666 5.98 -9.73 0.36
CA ARG A 666 6.78 -8.56 -0.06
C ARG A 666 6.62 -8.19 -1.54
N LEU A 667 6.16 -9.11 -2.40
CA LEU A 667 5.88 -8.83 -3.81
C LEU A 667 4.53 -8.12 -4.06
N ILE A 668 3.62 -8.06 -3.07
CA ILE A 668 2.26 -7.53 -3.25
C ILE A 668 2.20 -6.07 -3.74
N PRO A 669 3.07 -5.13 -3.30
CA PRO A 669 3.07 -3.77 -3.84
C PRO A 669 3.30 -3.66 -5.36
N ALA A 670 3.77 -4.72 -6.03
CA ALA A 670 3.90 -4.76 -7.49
C ALA A 670 2.55 -4.72 -8.25
N VAL A 671 1.46 -5.22 -7.64
CA VAL A 671 0.19 -5.48 -8.38
C VAL A 671 -0.40 -4.23 -9.02
N ILE A 672 -0.14 -3.05 -8.45
CA ILE A 672 -0.62 -1.76 -8.95
C ILE A 672 -0.19 -1.50 -10.41
N ASN A 673 0.95 -2.04 -10.83
CA ASN A 673 1.50 -1.89 -12.18
C ASN A 673 1.42 -3.17 -13.02
N CYS A 674 0.51 -4.09 -12.68
CA CYS A 674 0.27 -5.34 -13.39
C CYS A 674 -1.18 -5.42 -13.90
N ARG A 675 -1.42 -5.92 -15.12
CA ARG A 675 -2.78 -6.14 -15.64
C ARG A 675 -3.41 -7.40 -15.08
N LYS A 676 -2.62 -8.47 -14.95
CA LYS A 676 -3.03 -9.77 -14.44
C LYS A 676 -2.10 -10.22 -13.32
N VAL A 677 -2.67 -10.69 -12.22
CA VAL A 677 -1.92 -11.17 -11.05
C VAL A 677 -2.41 -12.55 -10.64
N LEU A 678 -1.47 -13.50 -10.61
CA LEU A 678 -1.69 -14.87 -10.13
C LEU A 678 -1.04 -15.03 -8.75
N LEU A 679 -1.87 -14.86 -7.72
CA LEU A 679 -1.54 -14.94 -6.30
C LEU A 679 -2.02 -16.24 -5.65
N SER A 680 -2.53 -17.20 -6.43
CA SER A 680 -3.08 -18.44 -5.93
C SER A 680 -2.11 -19.20 -5.02
N ALA A 681 -2.57 -19.66 -3.85
CA ALA A 681 -1.79 -20.38 -2.83
C ALA A 681 -0.46 -19.71 -2.41
N CYS A 682 -0.48 -18.40 -2.19
CA CYS A 682 0.66 -17.62 -1.70
C CYS A 682 0.67 -17.39 -0.18
N ASN A 683 -0.27 -17.98 0.56
CA ASN A 683 -0.39 -17.90 2.03
C ASN A 683 -0.52 -16.44 2.54
N LEU A 684 -1.56 -15.80 2.00
CA LEU A 684 -1.93 -14.41 2.29
C LEU A 684 -2.57 -14.27 3.69
N ASN A 685 -2.37 -13.11 4.32
CA ASN A 685 -2.94 -12.73 5.61
C ASN A 685 -3.80 -11.45 5.50
N GLY A 686 -4.26 -10.91 6.64
CA GLY A 686 -5.02 -9.64 6.67
C GLY A 686 -4.29 -8.48 5.98
N GLN A 687 -3.00 -8.27 6.29
CA GLN A 687 -2.18 -7.22 5.68
C GLN A 687 -2.10 -7.33 4.15
N CYS A 688 -2.08 -8.55 3.61
CA CYS A 688 -2.14 -8.77 2.17
C CYS A 688 -3.45 -8.27 1.57
N CYS A 689 -4.57 -8.52 2.24
CA CYS A 689 -5.90 -8.11 1.77
C CYS A 689 -6.07 -6.59 1.84
N GLU A 690 -5.51 -5.96 2.88
CA GLU A 690 -5.40 -4.51 3.00
C GLU A 690 -4.55 -3.94 1.86
N SER A 691 -3.30 -4.40 1.68
CA SER A 691 -2.40 -3.92 0.61
C SER A 691 -2.97 -4.11 -0.80
N LEU A 692 -3.75 -5.19 -1.02
CA LEU A 692 -4.49 -5.42 -2.27
C LEU A 692 -5.66 -4.43 -2.43
N SER A 693 -6.39 -4.13 -1.35
CA SER A 693 -7.43 -3.10 -1.34
C SER A 693 -6.84 -1.72 -1.61
N SER A 694 -5.77 -1.33 -0.90
CA SER A 694 -4.98 -0.11 -1.14
C SER A 694 -4.59 0.05 -2.62
N ALA A 695 -4.09 -1.03 -3.23
CA ALA A 695 -3.75 -1.04 -4.65
C ALA A 695 -4.98 -0.86 -5.55
N LEU A 696 -6.10 -1.55 -5.30
CA LEU A 696 -7.35 -1.36 -6.05
C LEU A 696 -7.96 0.04 -5.90
N GLN A 697 -7.74 0.70 -4.76
CA GLN A 697 -8.22 2.06 -4.49
C GLN A 697 -7.35 3.14 -5.15
N SER A 698 -6.10 2.85 -5.49
CA SER A 698 -5.14 3.82 -6.03
C SER A 698 -5.41 4.16 -7.50
N SER A 699 -5.40 5.45 -7.85
CA SER A 699 -5.65 5.95 -9.22
C SER A 699 -4.66 5.45 -10.28
N ASN A 700 -3.49 4.99 -9.84
CA ASN A 700 -2.42 4.49 -10.70
C ASN A 700 -2.56 2.98 -11.00
N CYS A 701 -3.59 2.32 -10.47
CA CYS A 701 -3.79 0.88 -10.61
C CYS A 701 -4.30 0.47 -12.00
N VAL A 702 -3.58 -0.43 -12.66
CA VAL A 702 -3.93 -0.95 -14.00
C VAL A 702 -4.47 -2.40 -13.98
N LEU A 703 -4.76 -2.92 -12.79
CA LEU A 703 -5.15 -4.31 -12.56
C LEU A 703 -6.54 -4.62 -13.12
N ARG A 704 -6.62 -5.67 -13.95
CA ARG A 704 -7.83 -6.15 -14.63
C ARG A 704 -8.23 -7.55 -14.18
N GLU A 705 -7.26 -8.42 -13.89
CA GLU A 705 -7.49 -9.82 -13.51
C GLU A 705 -6.69 -10.20 -12.26
N LEU A 706 -7.36 -10.73 -11.25
CA LEU A 706 -6.78 -11.08 -9.94
C LEU A 706 -7.24 -12.48 -9.50
N ASP A 707 -6.30 -13.42 -9.44
CA ASP A 707 -6.52 -14.77 -8.93
C ASP A 707 -5.93 -14.91 -7.53
N LEU A 708 -6.80 -15.02 -6.52
CA LEU A 708 -6.47 -15.27 -5.12
C LEU A 708 -6.86 -16.71 -4.68
N SER A 709 -7.27 -17.57 -5.61
CA SER A 709 -7.77 -18.92 -5.35
C SER A 709 -6.76 -19.77 -4.57
N ASN A 710 -7.21 -20.72 -3.74
CA ASN A 710 -6.32 -21.47 -2.83
C ASN A 710 -5.55 -20.59 -1.80
N ASN A 711 -6.06 -19.41 -1.40
CA ASN A 711 -5.62 -18.70 -0.19
C ASN A 711 -6.69 -18.71 0.92
N GLY A 712 -6.27 -18.90 2.18
CA GLY A 712 -7.16 -18.92 3.36
C GLY A 712 -7.66 -17.53 3.77
N LEU A 713 -8.40 -16.86 2.89
CA LEU A 713 -8.95 -15.53 3.13
C LEU A 713 -10.07 -15.60 4.18
N GLN A 714 -9.90 -14.87 5.27
CA GLN A 714 -10.97 -14.69 6.27
C GLN A 714 -12.04 -13.71 5.74
N VAL A 715 -13.22 -13.70 6.38
CA VAL A 715 -14.33 -12.78 6.03
C VAL A 715 -13.86 -11.31 5.95
N LEU A 716 -13.01 -10.87 6.89
CA LEU A 716 -12.41 -9.53 6.88
C LEU A 716 -11.55 -9.27 5.63
N GLY A 717 -10.84 -10.28 5.11
CA GLY A 717 -10.06 -10.16 3.88
C GLY A 717 -10.94 -9.99 2.64
N VAL A 718 -12.05 -10.75 2.56
CA VAL A 718 -13.04 -10.57 1.48
C VAL A 718 -13.74 -9.22 1.59
N LYS A 719 -14.04 -8.74 2.81
CA LYS A 719 -14.57 -7.39 3.04
C LYS A 719 -13.61 -6.31 2.53
N LEU A 720 -12.33 -6.35 2.92
CA LEU A 720 -11.32 -5.38 2.46
C LEU A 720 -11.20 -5.34 0.93
N LEU A 721 -11.17 -6.51 0.28
CA LEU A 721 -11.17 -6.61 -1.18
C LEU A 721 -12.46 -6.04 -1.80
N SER A 722 -13.61 -6.33 -1.20
CA SER A 722 -14.92 -5.81 -1.62
C SER A 722 -15.02 -4.29 -1.48
N ASP A 723 -14.37 -3.70 -0.47
CA ASP A 723 -14.28 -2.25 -0.31
C ASP A 723 -13.35 -1.63 -1.39
N GLY A 724 -12.27 -2.32 -1.76
CA GLY A 724 -11.43 -1.97 -2.91
C GLY A 724 -12.17 -2.03 -4.26
N LEU A 725 -13.13 -2.94 -4.43
CA LEU A 725 -14.01 -3.01 -5.61
C LEU A 725 -15.03 -1.86 -5.70
N LYS A 726 -15.30 -1.14 -4.60
CA LYS A 726 -16.23 0.00 -4.56
C LYS A 726 -15.56 1.32 -4.94
N SER A 727 -14.23 1.37 -5.07
CA SER A 727 -13.50 2.58 -5.43
C SER A 727 -13.69 2.97 -6.91
N PRO A 728 -13.89 4.25 -7.24
CA PRO A 728 -13.94 4.72 -8.63
C PRO A 728 -12.59 4.58 -9.37
N SER A 729 -11.48 4.37 -8.65
CA SER A 729 -10.18 4.03 -9.24
C SER A 729 -10.10 2.58 -9.74
N SER A 730 -10.99 1.70 -9.26
CA SER A 730 -10.84 0.25 -9.40
C SER A 730 -11.10 -0.19 -10.84
N GLN A 731 -10.11 -0.85 -11.43
CA GLN A 731 -10.14 -1.29 -12.83
C GLN A 731 -10.46 -2.79 -13.00
N LEU A 732 -10.66 -3.52 -11.90
CA LEU A 732 -10.73 -4.97 -11.89
C LEU A 732 -11.99 -5.53 -12.57
N GLN A 733 -11.79 -6.37 -13.58
CA GLN A 733 -12.85 -7.01 -14.37
C GLN A 733 -13.02 -8.49 -14.02
N ILE A 734 -11.96 -9.16 -13.55
CA ILE A 734 -11.96 -10.60 -13.26
C ILE A 734 -11.40 -10.81 -11.84
N LEU A 735 -12.16 -11.50 -10.99
CA LEU A 735 -11.76 -11.87 -9.64
C LEU A 735 -12.03 -13.37 -9.40
N ARG A 736 -10.99 -14.12 -9.02
CA ARG A 736 -11.12 -15.55 -8.66
C ARG A 736 -10.73 -15.78 -7.21
N LEU A 737 -11.66 -16.36 -6.46
CA LEU A 737 -11.60 -16.64 -5.01
C LEU A 737 -11.86 -18.15 -4.73
N SER A 738 -11.61 -19.00 -5.72
CA SER A 738 -11.94 -20.43 -5.70
C SER A 738 -11.12 -21.18 -4.64
N VAL A 739 -11.75 -22.12 -3.93
CA VAL A 739 -11.12 -22.97 -2.88
C VAL A 739 -10.48 -22.19 -1.71
N TYR A 740 -11.23 -21.87 -0.64
CA TYR A 740 -10.77 -22.04 0.76
C TYR A 740 -11.85 -21.82 1.85
N ASN A 741 -13.02 -22.44 1.73
CA ASN A 741 -14.07 -22.39 2.77
C ASN A 741 -14.55 -20.94 3.06
N LEU A 742 -14.69 -20.11 2.03
CA LEU A 742 -15.50 -18.90 2.15
C LEU A 742 -16.94 -19.31 2.49
N THR A 743 -17.56 -18.59 3.43
CA THR A 743 -18.93 -18.85 3.91
C THR A 743 -19.91 -17.80 3.35
N ASP A 744 -21.20 -18.00 3.62
CA ASP A 744 -22.27 -17.04 3.31
C ASP A 744 -21.99 -15.59 3.74
N GLN A 745 -21.34 -15.39 4.90
CA GLN A 745 -20.94 -14.06 5.40
C GLN A 745 -20.03 -13.29 4.41
N CYS A 746 -19.22 -13.98 3.60
CA CYS A 746 -18.42 -13.35 2.55
C CYS A 746 -19.28 -12.78 1.40
N CYS A 747 -20.46 -13.38 1.16
CA CYS A 747 -21.36 -13.00 0.07
C CYS A 747 -22.06 -11.66 0.30
N GLU A 748 -22.28 -11.24 1.55
CA GLU A 748 -22.82 -9.91 1.87
C GLU A 748 -21.88 -8.80 1.37
N SER A 749 -20.58 -8.91 1.71
CA SER A 749 -19.57 -7.92 1.29
C SER A 749 -19.42 -7.85 -0.23
N LEU A 750 -19.42 -9.01 -0.91
CA LEU A 750 -19.36 -9.09 -2.37
C LEU A 750 -20.64 -8.54 -3.02
N SER A 751 -21.82 -8.82 -2.47
CA SER A 751 -23.09 -8.26 -2.94
C SER A 751 -23.09 -6.73 -2.84
N LEU A 752 -22.66 -6.17 -1.70
CA LEU A 752 -22.52 -4.72 -1.52
C LEU A 752 -21.48 -4.09 -2.46
N ALA A 753 -20.49 -4.85 -2.94
CA ALA A 753 -19.59 -4.39 -4.00
C ALA A 753 -20.28 -4.38 -5.38
N LEU A 754 -20.96 -5.47 -5.75
CA LEU A 754 -21.72 -5.59 -7.01
C LEU A 754 -22.85 -4.56 -7.16
N GLN A 755 -23.36 -4.03 -6.05
CA GLN A 755 -24.37 -2.96 -6.01
C GLN A 755 -23.78 -1.54 -6.19
N SER A 756 -22.46 -1.37 -6.13
CA SER A 756 -21.81 -0.06 -6.29
C SER A 756 -21.74 0.36 -7.76
N SER A 757 -22.08 1.61 -8.05
CA SER A 757 -21.94 2.23 -9.39
C SER A 757 -20.52 2.21 -9.94
N ASN A 758 -19.52 2.05 -9.07
CA ASN A 758 -18.11 2.03 -9.41
C ASN A 758 -17.60 0.63 -9.76
N CYS A 759 -18.37 -0.44 -9.48
CA CYS A 759 -17.90 -1.81 -9.66
C CYS A 759 -17.96 -2.22 -11.14
N VAL A 760 -16.80 -2.38 -11.76
CA VAL A 760 -16.65 -2.78 -13.18
C VAL A 760 -16.42 -4.29 -13.38
N LEU A 761 -16.68 -5.10 -12.35
CA LEU A 761 -16.44 -6.54 -12.36
C LEU A 761 -17.34 -7.26 -13.37
N ARG A 762 -16.74 -8.15 -14.18
CA ARG A 762 -17.37 -8.92 -15.27
C ARG A 762 -17.35 -10.42 -15.02
N GLU A 763 -16.31 -10.95 -14.39
CA GLU A 763 -16.17 -12.35 -14.01
C GLU A 763 -15.88 -12.49 -12.51
N LEU A 764 -16.64 -13.37 -11.85
CA LEU A 764 -16.48 -13.74 -10.45
C LEU A 764 -16.51 -15.26 -10.32
N ASP A 765 -15.37 -15.85 -9.96
CA ASP A 765 -15.26 -17.28 -9.66
C ASP A 765 -15.18 -17.48 -8.13
N LEU A 766 -16.20 -18.12 -7.57
CA LEU A 766 -16.31 -18.48 -6.15
C LEU A 766 -16.30 -20.00 -5.93
N SER A 767 -16.03 -20.79 -6.96
CA SER A 767 -16.19 -22.25 -6.97
C SER A 767 -15.47 -22.95 -5.81
N ASN A 768 -15.98 -24.10 -5.37
CA ASN A 768 -15.41 -24.94 -4.31
C ASN A 768 -15.30 -24.21 -2.94
N ASN A 769 -16.31 -23.42 -2.59
CA ASN A 769 -16.46 -22.76 -1.28
C ASN A 769 -17.84 -23.07 -0.68
N ASP A 770 -17.92 -23.26 0.64
CA ASP A 770 -19.17 -23.56 1.35
C ASP A 770 -20.06 -22.31 1.53
N LEU A 771 -20.53 -21.76 0.42
CA LEU A 771 -21.35 -20.54 0.39
C LEU A 771 -22.77 -20.81 0.87
N GLN A 772 -23.27 -22.04 0.66
CA GLN A 772 -24.63 -22.48 0.96
C GLN A 772 -25.71 -21.63 0.26
N ASP A 773 -26.98 -22.02 0.40
CA ASP A 773 -28.09 -21.31 -0.26
C ASP A 773 -28.27 -19.87 0.28
N SER A 774 -27.85 -19.60 1.53
CA SER A 774 -27.84 -18.26 2.12
C SER A 774 -26.86 -17.31 1.44
N GLY A 775 -25.64 -17.77 1.12
CA GLY A 775 -24.65 -16.98 0.39
C GLY A 775 -25.12 -16.62 -1.02
N VAL A 776 -25.69 -17.59 -1.74
CA VAL A 776 -26.20 -17.37 -3.10
C VAL A 776 -27.42 -16.45 -3.11
N LYS A 777 -28.27 -16.48 -2.07
CA LYS A 777 -29.34 -15.50 -1.88
C LYS A 777 -28.80 -14.07 -1.77
N LEU A 778 -27.76 -13.84 -0.94
CA LEU A 778 -27.12 -12.53 -0.80
C LEU A 778 -26.50 -12.03 -2.12
N LEU A 779 -25.82 -12.91 -2.87
CA LEU A 779 -25.30 -12.58 -4.21
C LEU A 779 -26.43 -12.27 -5.21
N SER A 780 -27.53 -13.01 -5.16
CA SER A 780 -28.69 -12.82 -6.05
C SER A 780 -29.32 -11.44 -5.90
N ASP A 781 -29.34 -10.85 -4.70
CA ASP A 781 -29.83 -9.48 -4.50
C ASP A 781 -28.86 -8.42 -5.06
N GLY A 782 -27.56 -8.72 -5.10
CA GLY A 782 -26.56 -7.91 -5.82
C GLY A 782 -26.75 -7.96 -7.34
N LEU A 783 -27.01 -9.14 -7.90
CA LEU A 783 -27.28 -9.36 -9.33
C LEU A 783 -28.55 -8.67 -9.85
N LYS A 784 -29.48 -8.30 -8.97
CA LYS A 784 -30.73 -7.57 -9.31
C LYS A 784 -30.52 -6.05 -9.45
N ASN A 785 -29.38 -5.52 -9.01
CA ASN A 785 -29.11 -4.08 -8.97
C ASN A 785 -28.70 -3.53 -10.35
N SER A 786 -29.21 -2.36 -10.74
CA SER A 786 -28.91 -1.71 -12.03
C SER A 786 -27.45 -1.34 -12.25
N ASN A 787 -26.65 -1.30 -11.18
CA ASN A 787 -25.20 -1.06 -11.25
C ASN A 787 -24.40 -2.34 -11.55
N CYS A 788 -25.00 -3.53 -11.44
CA CYS A 788 -24.28 -4.79 -11.53
C CYS A 788 -23.81 -5.06 -12.97
N GLN A 789 -22.49 -5.14 -13.15
CA GLN A 789 -21.86 -5.34 -14.45
C GLN A 789 -21.50 -6.80 -14.77
N LEU A 790 -21.77 -7.72 -13.83
CA LEU A 790 -21.29 -9.11 -13.88
C LEU A 790 -21.92 -9.90 -15.03
N GLN A 791 -21.08 -10.58 -15.81
CA GLN A 791 -21.45 -11.38 -16.98
C GLN A 791 -21.17 -12.87 -16.80
N ILE A 792 -20.17 -13.23 -16.00
CA ILE A 792 -19.74 -14.60 -15.72
C ILE A 792 -19.74 -14.81 -14.21
N LEU A 793 -20.50 -15.80 -13.74
CA LEU A 793 -20.54 -16.22 -12.34
C LEU A 793 -20.34 -17.74 -12.27
N SER A 794 -19.32 -18.17 -11.53
CA SER A 794 -19.07 -19.59 -11.23
C SER A 794 -19.29 -19.86 -9.74
N LEU A 795 -20.21 -20.77 -9.46
CA LEU A 795 -20.60 -21.29 -8.14
C LEU A 795 -20.46 -22.83 -8.11
N ALA A 796 -19.58 -23.39 -8.94
CA ALA A 796 -19.44 -24.83 -9.08
C ALA A 796 -18.91 -25.47 -7.79
N GLY A 797 -19.58 -26.52 -7.29
CA GLY A 797 -19.20 -27.20 -6.06
C GLY A 797 -19.30 -26.33 -4.80
N CYS A 798 -20.32 -25.46 -4.71
CA CYS A 798 -20.51 -24.52 -3.60
C CYS A 798 -21.47 -24.99 -2.49
N ASN A 799 -21.76 -26.30 -2.45
CA ASN A 799 -22.67 -26.93 -1.48
C ASN A 799 -24.10 -26.34 -1.54
N LEU A 800 -24.61 -26.16 -2.76
CA LEU A 800 -25.94 -25.56 -3.02
C LEU A 800 -27.00 -26.63 -3.25
N THR A 801 -28.25 -26.30 -2.91
CA THR A 801 -29.45 -27.13 -3.11
C THR A 801 -30.44 -26.46 -4.07
N ASP A 802 -31.61 -27.06 -4.29
CA ASP A 802 -32.69 -26.41 -5.06
C ASP A 802 -33.16 -25.08 -4.45
N GLN A 803 -32.98 -24.87 -3.15
CA GLN A 803 -33.40 -23.65 -2.46
C GLN A 803 -32.64 -22.39 -2.92
N CYS A 804 -31.40 -22.49 -3.44
CA CYS A 804 -30.74 -21.34 -4.07
C CYS A 804 -31.39 -20.94 -5.41
N CYS A 805 -32.01 -21.89 -6.11
CA CYS A 805 -32.51 -21.68 -7.47
C CYS A 805 -33.69 -20.72 -7.52
N GLU A 806 -34.47 -20.59 -6.44
CA GLU A 806 -35.50 -19.54 -6.29
C GLU A 806 -34.86 -18.14 -6.35
N SER A 807 -33.75 -17.94 -5.64
CA SER A 807 -33.06 -16.64 -5.58
C SER A 807 -32.36 -16.31 -6.90
N LEU A 808 -31.71 -17.31 -7.52
CA LEU A 808 -31.09 -17.17 -8.84
C LEU A 808 -32.14 -16.91 -9.94
N SER A 809 -33.28 -17.62 -9.91
CA SER A 809 -34.40 -17.38 -10.82
C SER A 809 -34.95 -15.96 -10.67
N SER A 810 -35.16 -15.49 -9.43
CA SER A 810 -35.54 -14.11 -9.13
C SER A 810 -34.52 -13.08 -9.65
N ALA A 811 -33.22 -13.40 -9.68
CA ALA A 811 -32.21 -12.56 -10.30
C ALA A 811 -32.30 -12.56 -11.84
N LEU A 812 -32.38 -13.75 -12.48
CA LEU A 812 -32.49 -13.89 -13.94
C LEU A 812 -33.76 -13.24 -14.53
N GLN A 813 -34.83 -13.10 -13.73
CA GLN A 813 -36.06 -12.40 -14.10
C GLN A 813 -35.93 -10.86 -14.04
N SER A 814 -34.87 -10.31 -13.45
CA SER A 814 -34.64 -8.86 -13.39
C SER A 814 -34.07 -8.33 -14.69
N SER A 815 -34.63 -7.22 -15.19
CA SER A 815 -34.11 -6.48 -16.36
C SER A 815 -32.69 -5.91 -16.17
N ASN A 816 -32.18 -5.93 -14.93
CA ASN A 816 -30.85 -5.47 -14.58
C ASN A 816 -29.78 -6.59 -14.64
N CYS A 817 -30.19 -7.86 -14.72
CA CYS A 817 -29.25 -8.98 -14.61
C CYS A 817 -28.42 -9.13 -15.90
N ALA A 818 -27.16 -8.74 -15.84
CA ALA A 818 -26.23 -8.77 -16.98
C ALA A 818 -25.57 -10.14 -17.24
N LEU A 819 -26.00 -11.21 -16.55
CA LEU A 819 -25.37 -12.53 -16.65
C LEU A 819 -25.54 -13.18 -18.02
N ILE A 820 -24.42 -13.63 -18.58
CA ILE A 820 -24.28 -14.33 -19.86
C ILE A 820 -23.89 -15.79 -19.61
N VAL A 821 -23.09 -16.06 -18.58
CA VAL A 821 -22.58 -17.38 -18.20
C VAL A 821 -22.84 -17.62 -16.72
N MET A 822 -23.48 -18.75 -16.41
CA MET A 822 -23.69 -19.23 -15.04
C MET A 822 -23.27 -20.69 -14.95
N ASP A 823 -22.31 -20.98 -14.07
CA ASP A 823 -21.84 -22.34 -13.81
C ASP A 823 -22.23 -22.76 -12.39
N LEU A 824 -23.13 -23.74 -12.28
CA LEU A 824 -23.62 -24.31 -11.03
C LEU A 824 -23.23 -25.78 -10.89
N SER A 825 -22.28 -26.27 -11.70
CA SER A 825 -21.90 -27.68 -11.77
C SER A 825 -21.47 -28.24 -10.39
N ASN A 826 -21.69 -29.54 -10.16
CA ASN A 826 -21.36 -30.23 -8.89
C ASN A 826 -22.10 -29.69 -7.64
N ASN A 827 -23.30 -29.13 -7.80
CA ASN A 827 -24.21 -28.82 -6.70
C ASN A 827 -25.47 -29.71 -6.78
N ASP A 828 -26.07 -30.05 -5.64
CA ASP A 828 -27.10 -31.09 -5.55
C ASP A 828 -28.53 -30.53 -5.79
N LEU A 829 -28.68 -29.82 -6.92
CA LEU A 829 -29.82 -28.97 -7.28
C LEU A 829 -31.10 -29.73 -7.67
N GLN A 830 -30.99 -30.96 -8.19
CA GLN A 830 -32.12 -31.82 -8.57
C GLN A 830 -33.10 -31.18 -9.59
N ASP A 831 -34.18 -31.90 -9.92
CA ASP A 831 -35.18 -31.44 -10.89
C ASP A 831 -35.98 -30.22 -10.40
N SER A 832 -36.15 -30.05 -9.08
CA SER A 832 -36.77 -28.87 -8.48
C SER A 832 -35.93 -27.61 -8.68
N GLY A 833 -34.61 -27.69 -8.56
CA GLY A 833 -33.71 -26.58 -8.89
C GLY A 833 -33.77 -26.22 -10.37
N VAL A 834 -33.72 -27.23 -11.25
CA VAL A 834 -33.85 -27.02 -12.71
C VAL A 834 -35.20 -26.41 -13.08
N LYS A 835 -36.29 -26.79 -12.41
CA LYS A 835 -37.62 -26.18 -12.56
C LYS A 835 -37.62 -24.69 -12.24
N LEU A 836 -37.10 -24.31 -11.07
CA LEU A 836 -37.03 -22.92 -10.61
C LEU A 836 -36.16 -22.07 -11.56
N LEU A 837 -35.00 -22.57 -11.97
CA LEU A 837 -34.15 -21.90 -12.97
C LEU A 837 -34.86 -21.79 -14.33
N SER A 838 -35.57 -22.84 -14.77
CA SER A 838 -36.31 -22.86 -16.02
C SER A 838 -37.41 -21.79 -16.08
N ASP A 839 -38.06 -21.48 -14.95
CA ASP A 839 -39.04 -20.39 -14.89
C ASP A 839 -38.38 -19.00 -14.98
N GLY A 840 -37.12 -18.87 -14.54
CA GLY A 840 -36.32 -17.66 -14.76
C GLY A 840 -35.84 -17.51 -16.21
N LEU A 841 -35.41 -18.61 -16.84
CA LEU A 841 -34.99 -18.66 -18.24
C LEU A 841 -36.12 -18.33 -19.24
N LYS A 842 -37.39 -18.54 -18.87
CA LYS A 842 -38.56 -18.19 -19.69
C LYS A 842 -38.85 -16.69 -19.74
N ASN A 843 -38.23 -15.87 -18.90
CA ASN A 843 -38.45 -14.43 -18.86
C ASN A 843 -37.68 -13.74 -20.01
N SER A 844 -38.39 -12.93 -20.82
CA SER A 844 -37.82 -12.20 -21.97
C SER A 844 -36.71 -11.20 -21.63
N SER A 845 -36.49 -10.90 -20.35
CA SER A 845 -35.37 -10.07 -19.87
C SER A 845 -34.07 -10.86 -19.69
N CYS A 846 -34.14 -12.19 -19.55
CA CYS A 846 -33.00 -13.03 -19.22
C CYS A 846 -31.97 -13.09 -20.36
N GLN A 847 -30.74 -12.63 -20.10
CA GLN A 847 -29.66 -12.57 -21.09
C GLN A 847 -28.76 -13.81 -21.10
N LEU A 848 -29.08 -14.84 -20.32
CA LEU A 848 -28.20 -15.99 -20.11
C LEU A 848 -28.02 -16.80 -21.41
N ARG A 849 -26.75 -16.99 -21.80
CA ARG A 849 -26.34 -17.72 -23.01
C ARG A 849 -25.66 -19.05 -22.71
N ILE A 850 -25.07 -19.22 -21.54
CA ILE A 850 -24.41 -20.45 -21.11
C ILE A 850 -24.89 -20.80 -19.71
N LEU A 851 -25.44 -22.01 -19.55
CA LEU A 851 -25.82 -22.58 -18.27
C LEU A 851 -25.19 -23.96 -18.12
N ARG A 852 -24.43 -24.16 -17.03
CA ARG A 852 -23.87 -25.48 -16.69
C ARG A 852 -24.45 -26.00 -15.39
N LEU A 853 -25.02 -27.19 -15.50
CA LEU A 853 -25.69 -27.98 -14.47
C LEU A 853 -25.06 -29.38 -14.43
N SER A 854 -23.76 -29.46 -14.73
CA SER A 854 -23.04 -30.72 -14.89
C SER A 854 -22.85 -31.37 -13.51
N GLY A 855 -23.32 -32.61 -13.32
CA GLY A 855 -23.24 -33.29 -12.02
C GLY A 855 -24.30 -32.88 -10.99
N CYS A 856 -25.45 -32.34 -11.41
CA CYS A 856 -26.46 -31.74 -10.52
C CYS A 856 -27.64 -32.64 -10.09
N MET A 857 -27.55 -33.94 -10.35
CA MET A 857 -28.61 -34.94 -10.05
C MET A 857 -29.94 -34.66 -10.79
N VAL A 858 -29.84 -34.21 -12.05
CA VAL A 858 -30.99 -33.94 -12.93
C VAL A 858 -31.46 -35.25 -13.59
N THR A 859 -32.77 -35.46 -13.67
CA THR A 859 -33.41 -36.62 -14.30
C THR A 859 -34.15 -36.25 -15.60
N GLU A 860 -34.95 -37.18 -16.14
CA GLU A 860 -35.91 -36.89 -17.23
C GLU A 860 -36.83 -35.70 -16.88
N GLU A 861 -37.29 -35.56 -15.63
CA GLU A 861 -38.23 -34.49 -15.25
C GLU A 861 -37.59 -33.10 -15.40
N GLY A 862 -36.34 -32.95 -14.93
CA GLY A 862 -35.55 -31.74 -15.11
C GLY A 862 -35.22 -31.45 -16.58
N CYS A 863 -34.98 -32.49 -17.39
CA CYS A 863 -34.85 -32.33 -18.84
C CYS A 863 -36.16 -31.83 -19.48
N GLY A 864 -37.31 -32.24 -18.94
CA GLY A 864 -38.63 -31.69 -19.27
C GLY A 864 -38.74 -30.18 -18.97
N TYR A 865 -38.35 -29.75 -17.78
CA TYR A 865 -38.34 -28.32 -17.43
C TYR A 865 -37.36 -27.50 -18.29
N ALA A 866 -36.15 -28.02 -18.54
CA ALA A 866 -35.17 -27.39 -19.41
C ALA A 866 -35.67 -27.27 -20.87
N SER A 867 -36.30 -28.32 -21.42
CA SER A 867 -36.91 -28.29 -22.76
C SER A 867 -38.08 -27.30 -22.85
N SER A 868 -38.83 -27.12 -21.75
CA SER A 868 -39.84 -26.06 -21.62
C SER A 868 -39.21 -24.66 -21.65
N ALA A 869 -38.08 -24.43 -20.97
CA ALA A 869 -37.35 -23.16 -21.03
C ALA A 869 -36.76 -22.88 -22.43
N LEU A 870 -36.21 -23.89 -23.09
CA LEU A 870 -35.75 -23.83 -24.50
C LEU A 870 -36.89 -23.59 -25.50
N SER A 871 -38.15 -23.70 -25.07
CA SER A 871 -39.35 -23.42 -25.86
C SER A 871 -39.91 -22.01 -25.65
N SER A 872 -39.28 -21.19 -24.80
CA SER A 872 -39.59 -19.76 -24.71
C SER A 872 -39.15 -18.99 -25.96
N ASN A 873 -39.78 -17.85 -26.24
CA ASN A 873 -39.43 -16.98 -27.35
C ASN A 873 -39.53 -15.50 -26.90
N PRO A 874 -38.40 -14.76 -26.85
CA PRO A 874 -37.04 -15.20 -27.18
C PRO A 874 -36.46 -16.14 -26.11
N SER A 875 -35.78 -17.21 -26.55
CA SER A 875 -34.78 -17.89 -25.72
C SER A 875 -33.39 -17.38 -26.11
N HIS A 876 -32.55 -17.09 -25.12
CA HIS A 876 -31.19 -16.58 -25.33
C HIS A 876 -30.12 -17.66 -25.19
N LEU A 877 -30.46 -18.83 -24.63
CA LEU A 877 -29.51 -19.89 -24.26
C LEU A 877 -28.86 -20.54 -25.50
N ARG A 878 -27.53 -20.66 -25.49
CA ARG A 878 -26.69 -21.17 -26.60
C ARG A 878 -25.91 -22.41 -26.20
N GLU A 879 -25.53 -22.54 -24.93
CA GLU A 879 -24.86 -23.71 -24.35
C GLU A 879 -25.62 -24.17 -23.11
N LEU A 880 -25.92 -25.47 -23.06
CA LEU A 880 -26.52 -26.16 -21.92
C LEU A 880 -25.70 -27.41 -21.64
N ASP A 881 -25.02 -27.43 -20.49
CA ASP A 881 -24.28 -28.60 -20.02
C ASP A 881 -25.04 -29.32 -18.90
N LEU A 882 -25.53 -30.52 -19.22
CA LEU A 882 -26.20 -31.47 -18.35
C LEU A 882 -25.40 -32.79 -18.26
N SER A 883 -24.11 -32.79 -18.57
CA SER A 883 -23.26 -33.98 -18.37
C SER A 883 -23.21 -34.44 -16.91
N TYR A 884 -22.86 -35.71 -16.69
CA TYR A 884 -22.78 -36.33 -15.37
C TYR A 884 -24.10 -36.25 -14.56
N ASN A 885 -25.24 -36.22 -15.24
CA ASN A 885 -26.58 -36.36 -14.65
C ASN A 885 -27.19 -37.73 -15.02
N HIS A 886 -28.50 -37.91 -14.78
CA HIS A 886 -29.25 -39.11 -15.17
C HIS A 886 -30.50 -38.76 -16.03
N PRO A 887 -30.34 -38.10 -17.19
CA PRO A 887 -31.44 -37.61 -18.02
C PRO A 887 -32.34 -38.70 -18.63
N GLY A 888 -31.85 -39.96 -18.73
CA GLY A 888 -32.52 -41.06 -19.42
C GLY A 888 -32.57 -40.90 -20.95
N ASP A 889 -32.80 -42.00 -21.68
CA ASP A 889 -32.95 -41.98 -23.15
C ASP A 889 -34.04 -41.00 -23.60
N SER A 890 -35.12 -40.92 -22.81
CA SER A 890 -36.28 -40.03 -22.95
C SER A 890 -35.91 -38.55 -22.80
N GLY A 891 -35.19 -38.17 -21.73
CA GLY A 891 -34.75 -36.78 -21.53
C GLY A 891 -33.67 -36.35 -22.53
N VAL A 892 -32.74 -37.26 -22.88
CA VAL A 892 -31.76 -37.07 -23.96
C VAL A 892 -32.47 -36.84 -25.28
N GLN A 893 -33.46 -37.68 -25.64
CA GLN A 893 -34.22 -37.50 -26.87
C GLN A 893 -35.00 -36.18 -26.84
N LEU A 894 -35.68 -35.84 -25.75
CA LEU A 894 -36.49 -34.62 -25.64
C LEU A 894 -35.66 -33.34 -25.89
N LEU A 895 -34.44 -33.26 -25.36
CA LEU A 895 -33.54 -32.14 -25.59
C LEU A 895 -32.91 -32.18 -27.00
N THR A 896 -32.59 -33.37 -27.51
CA THR A 896 -32.01 -33.57 -28.85
C THR A 896 -33.01 -33.31 -29.99
N ASP A 897 -34.29 -33.63 -29.78
CA ASP A 897 -35.37 -33.26 -30.70
C ASP A 897 -35.65 -31.75 -30.62
N LYS A 898 -35.49 -31.12 -29.45
CA LYS A 898 -35.63 -29.65 -29.33
C LYS A 898 -34.55 -28.86 -30.08
N LEU A 899 -33.34 -29.40 -30.27
CA LEU A 899 -32.32 -28.83 -31.16
C LEU A 899 -32.74 -28.75 -32.64
N LYS A 900 -33.80 -29.46 -33.05
CA LYS A 900 -34.32 -29.48 -34.43
C LYS A 900 -35.42 -28.44 -34.67
N ASP A 901 -35.91 -27.77 -33.62
CA ASP A 901 -36.89 -26.70 -33.71
C ASP A 901 -36.22 -25.41 -34.23
N PRO A 902 -36.67 -24.80 -35.35
CA PRO A 902 -36.08 -23.59 -35.91
C PRO A 902 -36.17 -22.35 -34.98
N ASN A 903 -36.96 -22.40 -33.91
CA ASN A 903 -37.04 -21.36 -32.89
C ASN A 903 -36.07 -21.60 -31.71
N CYS A 904 -35.42 -22.77 -31.64
CA CYS A 904 -34.46 -23.07 -30.59
C CYS A 904 -33.17 -22.27 -30.78
N SER A 905 -32.74 -21.57 -29.73
CA SER A 905 -31.49 -20.81 -29.75
C SER A 905 -30.24 -21.67 -29.50
N LEU A 906 -30.41 -22.88 -28.96
CA LEU A 906 -29.33 -23.72 -28.45
C LEU A 906 -28.42 -24.24 -29.58
N GLN A 907 -27.11 -24.22 -29.33
CA GLN A 907 -26.06 -24.59 -30.28
C GLN A 907 -25.17 -25.71 -29.75
N ILE A 908 -24.94 -25.73 -28.44
CA ILE A 908 -24.16 -26.74 -27.73
C ILE A 908 -25.08 -27.35 -26.66
N LEU A 909 -25.25 -28.67 -26.73
CA LEU A 909 -25.92 -29.47 -25.72
C LEU A 909 -24.96 -30.57 -25.31
N ASN A 910 -24.67 -30.68 -24.02
CA ASN A 910 -23.94 -31.82 -23.46
C ASN A 910 -24.86 -32.57 -22.50
N VAL A 911 -25.05 -33.87 -22.73
CA VAL A 911 -25.93 -34.77 -21.96
C VAL A 911 -25.26 -36.13 -21.68
N ASP A 912 -23.93 -36.18 -21.79
CA ASP A 912 -23.14 -37.39 -21.52
C ASP A 912 -23.32 -37.83 -20.05
N HIS A 913 -23.88 -39.01 -19.83
CA HIS A 913 -24.47 -39.39 -18.54
C HIS A 913 -23.79 -40.59 -17.89
N GLY A 914 -23.58 -40.52 -16.57
CA GLY A 914 -22.91 -41.57 -15.81
C GLY A 914 -23.79 -42.76 -15.39
N GLY A 915 -25.05 -42.82 -15.83
CA GLY A 915 -26.02 -43.79 -15.35
C GLY A 915 -26.53 -43.47 -13.94
N GLU A 916 -27.18 -44.43 -13.28
CA GLU A 916 -27.89 -44.24 -12.01
C GLU A 916 -27.00 -43.73 -10.86
N ILE A 917 -25.69 -44.02 -10.90
CA ILE A 917 -24.73 -43.58 -9.87
C ILE A 917 -24.65 -42.04 -9.76
N MET A 918 -25.05 -41.31 -10.80
CA MET A 918 -25.09 -39.85 -10.82
C MET A 918 -26.17 -39.24 -9.90
N MET A 919 -27.09 -40.06 -9.38
CA MET A 919 -28.06 -39.69 -8.35
C MET A 919 -27.51 -39.81 -6.92
N THR A 920 -26.21 -40.10 -6.76
CA THR A 920 -25.54 -40.04 -5.45
C THR A 920 -25.22 -38.59 -5.07
N ALA A 921 -25.44 -38.20 -3.82
CA ALA A 921 -25.07 -36.86 -3.34
C ALA A 921 -23.55 -36.64 -3.29
N GLY A 922 -23.11 -35.41 -3.55
CA GLY A 922 -21.70 -35.00 -3.50
C GLY A 922 -20.75 -35.79 -4.42
N LEU A 923 -19.45 -35.76 -4.11
CA LEU A 923 -18.40 -36.32 -5.00
C LEU A 923 -18.46 -37.85 -5.17
N GLN A 924 -19.22 -38.55 -4.33
CA GLN A 924 -19.44 -40.00 -4.44
C GLN A 924 -20.11 -40.41 -5.77
N LYS A 925 -20.78 -39.48 -6.47
CA LYS A 925 -21.35 -39.71 -7.81
C LYS A 925 -20.29 -40.03 -8.88
N TYR A 926 -19.04 -39.66 -8.64
CA TYR A 926 -17.90 -39.90 -9.52
C TYR A 926 -17.09 -41.15 -9.17
N ALA A 927 -17.62 -42.03 -8.32
CA ALA A 927 -16.94 -43.23 -7.83
C ALA A 927 -16.34 -44.08 -8.97
N CYS A 928 -15.02 -44.23 -8.97
CA CYS A 928 -14.31 -45.18 -9.81
C CYS A 928 -13.74 -46.32 -8.98
N ASP A 929 -14.07 -47.56 -9.36
CA ASP A 929 -13.40 -48.75 -8.83
C ASP A 929 -11.99 -48.86 -9.40
N LEU A 930 -11.01 -49.12 -8.51
CA LEU A 930 -9.59 -49.21 -8.85
C LEU A 930 -8.98 -50.50 -8.30
N THR A 931 -8.04 -51.07 -9.06
CA THR A 931 -7.28 -52.26 -8.67
C THR A 931 -5.79 -52.05 -8.91
N LEU A 932 -4.96 -52.52 -7.97
CA LEU A 932 -3.51 -52.33 -7.98
C LEU A 932 -2.85 -53.27 -9.01
N ASP A 933 -2.07 -52.73 -9.94
CA ASP A 933 -1.41 -53.52 -10.99
C ASP A 933 -0.19 -54.28 -10.42
N PRO A 934 -0.23 -55.63 -10.33
CA PRO A 934 0.89 -56.43 -9.84
C PRO A 934 2.13 -56.35 -10.75
N ASN A 935 2.02 -55.80 -11.96
CA ASN A 935 3.12 -55.63 -12.90
C ASN A 935 3.90 -54.31 -12.69
N THR A 936 3.34 -53.35 -11.96
CA THR A 936 4.06 -52.13 -11.52
C THR A 936 4.66 -52.26 -10.12
N ALA A 937 4.08 -53.10 -9.27
CA ALA A 937 4.40 -53.26 -7.85
C ALA A 937 5.90 -53.50 -7.56
N ASN A 938 6.50 -52.68 -6.69
CA ASN A 938 7.84 -52.98 -6.17
C ASN A 938 7.87 -54.29 -5.34
N THR A 939 9.01 -54.98 -5.33
CA THR A 939 9.17 -56.27 -4.63
C THR A 939 9.02 -56.19 -3.11
N HIS A 940 9.06 -55.01 -2.50
CA HIS A 940 8.81 -54.83 -1.05
C HIS A 940 7.32 -54.59 -0.72
N LEU A 941 6.41 -54.79 -1.67
CA LEU A 941 4.97 -54.65 -1.48
C LEU A 941 4.27 -56.00 -1.63
N ILE A 942 3.48 -56.41 -0.64
CA ILE A 942 2.50 -57.48 -0.79
C ILE A 942 1.17 -56.87 -1.22
N LEU A 943 0.58 -57.40 -2.29
CA LEU A 943 -0.81 -57.15 -2.66
C LEU A 943 -1.73 -58.15 -1.93
N SER A 944 -2.89 -57.67 -1.48
CA SER A 944 -3.90 -58.40 -0.73
C SER A 944 -5.29 -57.78 -1.00
N ASP A 945 -6.36 -58.37 -0.44
CA ASP A 945 -7.77 -57.96 -0.67
C ASP A 945 -8.08 -57.79 -2.18
N GLU A 946 -7.95 -58.86 -2.97
CA GLU A 946 -8.23 -58.84 -4.43
C GLU A 946 -7.50 -57.70 -5.18
N ASN A 947 -6.22 -57.49 -4.84
CA ASN A 947 -5.39 -56.37 -5.34
C ASN A 947 -5.96 -54.98 -4.99
N ARG A 948 -6.63 -54.81 -3.85
CA ARG A 948 -7.08 -53.50 -3.35
C ARG A 948 -6.25 -52.99 -2.17
N LYS A 949 -5.39 -53.82 -1.57
CA LYS A 949 -4.54 -53.44 -0.42
C LYS A 949 -3.07 -53.76 -0.63
N ILE A 950 -2.21 -52.75 -0.44
CA ILE A 950 -0.75 -52.92 -0.30
C ILE A 950 -0.29 -52.91 1.15
N ILE A 951 0.70 -53.74 1.46
CA ILE A 951 1.43 -53.77 2.74
C ILE A 951 2.93 -53.76 2.44
N TYR A 952 3.72 -52.92 3.13
CA TYR A 952 5.18 -53.00 3.04
C TYR A 952 5.73 -54.22 3.77
N VAL A 953 6.69 -54.93 3.16
CA VAL A 953 7.48 -55.99 3.79
C VAL A 953 8.97 -55.84 3.48
N GLU A 954 9.82 -56.30 4.40
CA GLU A 954 11.28 -56.30 4.20
C GLU A 954 11.76 -57.42 3.26
N GLU A 955 10.97 -58.48 3.10
CA GLU A 955 11.29 -59.62 2.23
C GLU A 955 10.87 -59.38 0.78
N HIS A 956 11.79 -59.60 -0.18
CA HIS A 956 11.50 -59.50 -1.61
C HIS A 956 10.44 -60.53 -2.06
N GLN A 957 9.29 -60.02 -2.51
CA GLN A 957 8.20 -60.83 -3.02
C GLN A 957 8.51 -61.40 -4.42
N PRO A 958 8.09 -62.65 -4.72
CA PRO A 958 8.50 -63.41 -5.90
C PRO A 958 7.75 -63.00 -7.19
N TYR A 959 7.59 -61.71 -7.44
CA TYR A 959 6.96 -61.22 -8.67
C TYR A 959 7.88 -61.40 -9.89
N PRO A 960 7.35 -61.80 -11.07
CA PRO A 960 8.11 -61.81 -12.32
C PRO A 960 8.68 -60.43 -12.66
N ASP A 961 9.88 -60.37 -13.24
CA ASP A 961 10.41 -59.09 -13.75
C ASP A 961 9.53 -58.57 -14.90
N HIS A 962 9.39 -57.26 -14.94
CA HIS A 962 8.49 -56.56 -15.86
C HIS A 962 9.00 -55.13 -16.12
N PRO A 963 8.92 -54.59 -17.35
CA PRO A 963 9.44 -53.26 -17.67
C PRO A 963 8.82 -52.15 -16.81
N GLU A 964 7.51 -52.19 -16.58
CA GLU A 964 6.79 -51.17 -15.76
C GLU A 964 7.04 -51.30 -14.24
N ARG A 965 7.72 -52.37 -13.79
CA ARG A 965 7.91 -52.65 -12.36
C ARG A 965 8.84 -51.61 -11.71
N PHE A 966 8.36 -50.90 -10.69
CA PHE A 966 9.20 -50.04 -9.85
C PHE A 966 10.31 -50.87 -9.19
N ALA A 967 11.58 -50.53 -9.42
CA ALA A 967 12.71 -51.32 -8.93
C ALA A 967 13.22 -50.88 -7.55
N ASN A 968 13.37 -49.57 -7.31
CA ASN A 968 14.15 -49.04 -6.19
C ASN A 968 13.33 -48.42 -5.04
N ILE A 969 12.05 -48.14 -5.27
CA ILE A 969 11.18 -47.39 -4.34
C ILE A 969 9.87 -48.20 -4.17
N PRO A 970 9.33 -48.36 -2.94
CA PRO A 970 8.14 -49.18 -2.65
C PRO A 970 6.83 -48.53 -3.16
N GLN A 971 6.71 -48.42 -4.48
CA GLN A 971 5.59 -47.79 -5.21
C GLN A 971 4.81 -48.80 -6.07
N ILE A 972 3.59 -48.42 -6.42
CA ILE A 972 2.66 -49.17 -7.27
C ILE A 972 1.71 -48.19 -7.98
N LEU A 973 1.11 -48.60 -9.10
CA LEU A 973 -0.04 -47.93 -9.72
C LEU A 973 -1.28 -48.82 -9.71
N CYS A 974 -2.44 -48.20 -9.90
CA CYS A 974 -3.63 -48.91 -10.35
C CYS A 974 -3.54 -49.27 -11.83
N GLY A 975 -4.28 -50.29 -12.27
CA GLY A 975 -4.33 -50.71 -13.68
C GLY A 975 -5.20 -49.81 -14.55
N GLU A 976 -6.20 -49.17 -13.96
CA GLU A 976 -7.22 -48.37 -14.62
C GLU A 976 -6.70 -46.98 -15.03
N ILE A 977 -7.19 -46.48 -16.16
CA ILE A 977 -6.94 -45.11 -16.62
C ILE A 977 -8.05 -44.21 -16.06
N LEU A 978 -7.66 -43.16 -15.34
CA LEU A 978 -8.58 -42.12 -14.88
C LEU A 978 -8.93 -41.21 -16.06
N THR A 979 -10.22 -41.00 -16.33
CA THR A 979 -10.73 -40.17 -17.45
C THR A 979 -11.95 -39.37 -17.03
N GLY A 980 -12.17 -38.19 -17.63
CA GLY A 980 -13.30 -37.33 -17.29
C GLY A 980 -13.27 -36.88 -15.83
N ARG A 981 -14.34 -37.16 -15.08
CA ARG A 981 -14.40 -36.99 -13.62
C ARG A 981 -14.27 -38.33 -12.89
N CYS A 982 -13.44 -38.37 -11.84
CA CYS A 982 -13.22 -39.56 -11.02
C CYS A 982 -13.13 -39.21 -9.53
N TYR A 983 -13.67 -40.08 -8.67
CA TYR A 983 -13.52 -40.04 -7.22
C TYR A 983 -13.18 -41.42 -6.66
N TRP A 984 -12.21 -41.50 -5.75
CA TRP A 984 -11.89 -42.74 -5.04
C TRP A 984 -11.40 -42.47 -3.61
N GLU A 985 -11.57 -43.46 -2.72
CA GLU A 985 -11.13 -43.39 -1.33
C GLU A 985 -10.01 -44.38 -1.03
N ALA A 986 -8.93 -43.88 -0.42
CA ALA A 986 -7.81 -44.67 0.09
C ALA A 986 -7.68 -44.48 1.61
N GLU A 987 -7.63 -45.59 2.35
CA GLU A 987 -7.48 -45.62 3.80
C GLU A 987 -6.12 -46.23 4.16
N TRP A 988 -5.38 -45.61 5.10
CA TRP A 988 -4.00 -46.00 5.40
C TRP A 988 -3.72 -46.28 6.89
N SER A 989 -2.70 -47.08 7.16
CA SER A 989 -2.25 -47.44 8.51
C SER A 989 -0.73 -47.37 8.62
N GLY A 990 -0.21 -47.25 9.85
CA GLY A 990 1.22 -47.17 10.13
C GLY A 990 1.72 -45.73 10.26
N ASP A 991 2.96 -45.48 9.85
CA ASP A 991 3.65 -44.20 10.04
C ASP A 991 3.33 -43.17 8.95
N ASN A 992 3.32 -43.60 7.68
CA ASN A 992 3.05 -42.73 6.54
C ASN A 992 2.62 -43.48 5.26
N ALA A 993 1.94 -42.74 4.36
CA ALA A 993 1.60 -43.16 3.01
C ALA A 993 1.68 -41.98 2.02
N GLU A 994 1.98 -42.25 0.75
CA GLU A 994 1.82 -41.29 -0.36
C GLU A 994 0.65 -41.74 -1.24
N ILE A 995 -0.40 -40.92 -1.33
CA ILE A 995 -1.52 -41.06 -2.27
C ILE A 995 -1.24 -40.12 -3.44
N SER A 996 -1.22 -40.62 -4.67
CA SER A 996 -0.71 -39.88 -5.83
C SER A 996 -1.53 -40.10 -7.09
N VAL A 997 -1.39 -39.16 -8.04
CA VAL A 997 -1.80 -39.31 -9.44
C VAL A 997 -0.57 -39.04 -10.32
N THR A 998 -0.39 -39.80 -11.41
CA THR A 998 0.77 -39.69 -12.29
C THR A 998 0.44 -40.02 -13.73
N TYR A 999 1.19 -39.43 -14.67
CA TYR A 999 1.25 -39.93 -16.05
C TYR A 999 1.95 -41.29 -16.09
N LYS A 1000 1.65 -42.11 -17.11
CA LYS A 1000 2.28 -43.43 -17.30
C LYS A 1000 3.81 -43.34 -17.44
N GLY A 1001 4.30 -42.29 -18.10
CA GLY A 1001 5.71 -42.08 -18.41
C GLY A 1001 6.60 -41.60 -17.26
N ILE A 1002 6.24 -41.88 -16.00
CA ILE A 1002 7.13 -41.71 -14.84
C ILE A 1002 8.22 -42.81 -14.82
N SER A 1003 9.43 -42.49 -14.37
CA SER A 1003 10.53 -43.46 -14.36
C SER A 1003 10.29 -44.58 -13.34
N ARG A 1004 10.59 -45.83 -13.74
CA ARG A 1004 10.40 -47.04 -12.91
C ARG A 1004 11.70 -47.60 -12.33
N LYS A 1005 12.85 -47.26 -12.92
CA LYS A 1005 14.15 -47.89 -12.65
C LYS A 1005 15.21 -46.83 -12.30
N GLY A 1006 16.09 -47.14 -11.36
CA GLY A 1006 17.21 -46.27 -10.95
C GLY A 1006 16.94 -45.42 -9.70
N TRP A 1007 18.01 -44.85 -9.15
CA TRP A 1007 18.03 -44.11 -7.87
C TRP A 1007 17.76 -42.59 -8.02
N SER A 1008 17.09 -42.14 -9.08
CA SER A 1008 16.85 -40.70 -9.33
C SER A 1008 15.54 -40.20 -8.72
N GLU A 1009 15.48 -38.91 -8.39
CA GLU A 1009 14.27 -38.28 -7.85
C GLU A 1009 13.07 -38.38 -8.81
N TYR A 1010 13.32 -38.44 -10.12
CA TYR A 1010 12.31 -38.65 -11.18
C TYR A 1010 11.56 -39.98 -11.09
N CYS A 1011 12.06 -40.95 -10.32
CA CYS A 1011 11.37 -42.21 -10.05
C CYS A 1011 10.30 -42.09 -8.95
N LYS A 1012 10.33 -41.03 -8.13
CA LYS A 1012 9.44 -40.88 -6.97
C LYS A 1012 8.22 -40.01 -7.29
N PHE A 1013 7.04 -40.42 -6.83
CA PHE A 1013 5.83 -39.60 -6.90
C PHE A 1013 6.01 -38.21 -6.23
N GLY A 1014 5.50 -37.18 -6.91
CA GLY A 1014 5.61 -35.77 -6.56
C GLY A 1014 7.01 -35.16 -6.73
N SER A 1015 8.07 -35.96 -6.89
CA SER A 1015 9.43 -35.46 -7.16
C SER A 1015 9.72 -35.25 -8.65
N SER A 1016 8.72 -35.46 -9.52
CA SER A 1016 8.70 -35.07 -10.93
C SER A 1016 7.50 -34.16 -11.25
N ASP A 1017 7.57 -33.47 -12.37
CA ASP A 1017 6.46 -32.78 -13.04
C ASP A 1017 5.35 -33.73 -13.51
N LYS A 1018 5.66 -35.02 -13.71
CA LYS A 1018 4.71 -36.05 -14.15
C LYS A 1018 3.75 -36.56 -13.07
N SER A 1019 3.85 -36.08 -11.82
CA SER A 1019 3.08 -36.63 -10.70
C SER A 1019 2.73 -35.60 -9.62
N TRP A 1020 1.60 -35.83 -8.95
CA TRP A 1020 1.04 -35.00 -7.88
C TRP A 1020 0.71 -35.91 -6.69
N SER A 1021 1.15 -35.54 -5.49
CA SER A 1021 1.09 -36.43 -4.32
C SER A 1021 0.67 -35.73 -3.03
N LEU A 1022 -0.11 -36.44 -2.22
CA LEU A 1022 -0.39 -36.18 -0.82
C LEU A 1022 0.42 -37.17 0.04
N TYR A 1023 1.41 -36.66 0.78
CA TYR A 1023 2.18 -37.40 1.78
C TYR A 1023 1.49 -37.28 3.15
N CYS A 1024 0.84 -38.33 3.60
CA CYS A 1024 0.13 -38.41 4.89
C CYS A 1024 1.03 -39.04 5.96
N TYR A 1025 1.11 -38.43 7.15
CA TYR A 1025 1.96 -38.90 8.25
C TYR A 1025 1.53 -38.29 9.60
N TYR A 1026 1.44 -39.07 10.68
CA TYR A 1026 1.26 -38.58 12.06
C TYR A 1026 0.29 -37.39 12.24
N LYS A 1027 -0.99 -37.57 11.86
CA LYS A 1027 -2.06 -36.54 11.88
C LYS A 1027 -1.75 -35.24 11.11
N ARG A 1028 -0.83 -35.30 10.14
CA ARG A 1028 -0.46 -34.20 9.24
C ARG A 1028 -0.44 -34.70 7.79
N PHE A 1029 -0.40 -33.75 6.87
CA PHE A 1029 -0.07 -34.03 5.49
C PHE A 1029 0.85 -32.96 4.90
N ALA A 1030 1.54 -33.34 3.84
CA ALA A 1030 2.30 -32.45 2.98
C ALA A 1030 1.96 -32.76 1.53
N VAL A 1031 1.97 -31.75 0.68
CA VAL A 1031 1.69 -31.90 -0.75
C VAL A 1031 2.98 -31.78 -1.55
N ARG A 1032 3.12 -32.59 -2.59
CA ARG A 1032 4.36 -32.73 -3.38
C ARG A 1032 4.06 -32.77 -4.87
N HIS A 1033 4.74 -31.92 -5.63
CA HIS A 1033 4.74 -31.90 -7.10
C HIS A 1033 6.01 -31.21 -7.60
N ASN A 1034 6.60 -31.70 -8.70
CA ASN A 1034 7.84 -31.17 -9.29
C ASN A 1034 8.95 -30.87 -8.25
N ASN A 1035 9.18 -31.84 -7.36
CA ASN A 1035 10.07 -31.82 -6.20
C ASN A 1035 9.86 -30.69 -5.17
N THR A 1036 8.84 -29.85 -5.35
CA THR A 1036 8.38 -28.87 -4.36
C THR A 1036 7.58 -29.61 -3.29
N PHE A 1037 7.95 -29.46 -2.01
CA PHE A 1037 7.31 -30.12 -0.88
C PHE A 1037 6.76 -29.08 0.11
N THR A 1038 5.45 -29.05 0.28
CA THR A 1038 4.76 -28.07 1.14
C THR A 1038 4.02 -28.78 2.27
N VAL A 1039 4.55 -28.67 3.49
CA VAL A 1039 3.87 -29.14 4.70
C VAL A 1039 2.76 -28.14 5.06
N LYS A 1040 1.50 -28.57 5.03
CA LYS A 1040 0.37 -27.72 5.43
C LYS A 1040 0.00 -27.96 6.89
N ARG A 1041 -0.15 -26.89 7.67
CA ARG A 1041 -0.77 -26.91 9.00
C ARG A 1041 -2.30 -26.85 8.86
N ALA A 1042 -2.89 -27.90 8.34
CA ALA A 1042 -4.35 -28.05 8.38
C ALA A 1042 -4.83 -28.42 9.79
N VAL A 1043 -6.16 -28.33 10.00
CA VAL A 1043 -6.83 -29.07 11.06
C VAL A 1043 -6.52 -30.56 10.89
N CYS A 1044 -6.36 -31.31 11.99
CA CYS A 1044 -6.04 -32.73 11.94
C CYS A 1044 -7.04 -33.49 11.05
N PRO A 1045 -6.57 -34.36 10.13
CA PRO A 1045 -7.43 -35.38 9.53
C PRO A 1045 -8.10 -36.17 10.67
N SER A 1046 -9.44 -36.22 10.66
CA SER A 1046 -10.23 -36.90 11.69
C SER A 1046 -10.09 -38.42 11.59
N SER A 1047 -9.76 -38.92 10.40
CA SER A 1047 -9.53 -40.33 10.08
C SER A 1047 -8.30 -40.46 9.17
N ASN A 1048 -7.76 -41.67 9.03
CA ASN A 1048 -6.69 -41.97 8.07
C ASN A 1048 -7.24 -42.25 6.67
N ARG A 1049 -8.40 -41.69 6.30
CA ARG A 1049 -8.99 -41.86 4.97
C ARG A 1049 -8.87 -40.58 4.14
N VAL A 1050 -8.38 -40.75 2.92
CA VAL A 1050 -8.22 -39.71 1.91
C VAL A 1050 -9.15 -40.00 0.75
N GLY A 1051 -10.05 -39.07 0.45
CA GLY A 1051 -10.81 -39.02 -0.79
C GLY A 1051 -10.03 -38.21 -1.82
N VAL A 1052 -9.92 -38.70 -3.04
CA VAL A 1052 -9.29 -38.00 -4.15
C VAL A 1052 -10.34 -37.77 -5.22
N TYR A 1053 -10.53 -36.52 -5.63
CA TYR A 1053 -11.40 -36.13 -6.74
C TYR A 1053 -10.56 -35.52 -7.86
N MET A 1054 -10.93 -35.84 -9.09
CA MET A 1054 -10.26 -35.38 -10.29
C MET A 1054 -11.31 -34.93 -11.31
N ASP A 1055 -11.12 -33.76 -11.89
CA ASP A 1055 -11.79 -33.32 -13.11
C ASP A 1055 -10.72 -33.03 -14.17
N MET A 1056 -10.64 -33.91 -15.17
CA MET A 1056 -9.67 -33.81 -16.26
C MET A 1056 -9.95 -32.61 -17.18
N SER A 1057 -11.22 -32.19 -17.29
CA SER A 1057 -11.65 -31.09 -18.18
C SER A 1057 -11.42 -29.71 -17.57
N ALA A 1058 -11.70 -29.55 -16.28
CA ALA A 1058 -11.38 -28.36 -15.50
C ALA A 1058 -9.89 -28.28 -15.11
N GLY A 1059 -9.15 -29.39 -15.26
CA GLY A 1059 -7.74 -29.47 -14.89
C GLY A 1059 -7.50 -29.44 -13.39
N THR A 1060 -8.41 -30.02 -12.59
CA THR A 1060 -8.34 -29.98 -11.11
C THR A 1060 -8.14 -31.35 -10.50
N LEU A 1061 -7.23 -31.46 -9.54
CA LEU A 1061 -7.02 -32.64 -8.69
C LEU A 1061 -7.09 -32.25 -7.22
N SER A 1062 -8.17 -32.63 -6.54
CA SER A 1062 -8.52 -32.26 -5.17
C SER A 1062 -8.38 -33.44 -4.21
N PHE A 1063 -7.81 -33.19 -3.03
CA PHE A 1063 -7.66 -34.16 -1.94
C PHE A 1063 -8.51 -33.73 -0.74
N TYR A 1064 -9.19 -34.69 -0.11
CA TYR A 1064 -10.07 -34.51 1.04
C TYR A 1064 -9.71 -35.51 2.14
N SER A 1065 -9.84 -35.13 3.41
CA SER A 1065 -9.94 -36.07 4.52
C SER A 1065 -11.40 -36.49 4.63
N VAL A 1066 -11.65 -37.80 4.69
CA VAL A 1066 -12.99 -38.36 4.84
C VAL A 1066 -13.18 -38.74 6.30
N SER A 1067 -14.21 -38.19 6.95
CA SER A 1067 -14.60 -38.60 8.31
C SER A 1067 -15.33 -39.95 8.30
N ASP A 1068 -15.51 -40.56 9.46
CA ASP A 1068 -16.30 -41.81 9.57
C ASP A 1068 -17.79 -41.56 9.25
N THR A 1069 -18.27 -40.32 9.38
CA THR A 1069 -19.58 -39.85 8.90
C THR A 1069 -19.60 -39.51 7.40
N HIS A 1070 -18.53 -39.84 6.66
CA HIS A 1070 -18.34 -39.60 5.22
C HIS A 1070 -18.37 -38.10 4.81
N THR A 1071 -18.26 -37.20 5.79
CA THR A 1071 -18.08 -35.75 5.58
C THR A 1071 -16.70 -35.49 5.00
N LEU A 1072 -16.63 -34.74 3.89
CA LEU A 1072 -15.39 -34.41 3.18
C LEU A 1072 -14.79 -33.08 3.68
N THR A 1073 -13.60 -33.12 4.26
CA THR A 1073 -12.83 -31.92 4.62
C THR A 1073 -11.73 -31.67 3.60
N HIS A 1074 -11.75 -30.55 2.89
CA HIS A 1074 -10.75 -30.23 1.87
C HIS A 1074 -9.32 -30.10 2.44
N LEU A 1075 -8.34 -30.64 1.72
CA LEU A 1075 -6.92 -30.60 2.09
C LEU A 1075 -6.10 -29.74 1.11
N HIS A 1076 -6.25 -29.98 -0.19
CA HIS A 1076 -5.59 -29.23 -1.27
C HIS A 1076 -6.17 -29.55 -2.64
N THR A 1077 -6.19 -28.57 -3.54
CA THR A 1077 -6.36 -28.78 -4.99
C THR A 1077 -5.11 -28.36 -5.76
N PHE A 1078 -4.66 -29.20 -6.69
CA PHE A 1078 -3.75 -28.81 -7.76
C PHE A 1078 -4.57 -28.41 -9.00
N ASN A 1079 -4.24 -27.26 -9.60
CA ASN A 1079 -4.76 -26.84 -10.91
C ASN A 1079 -3.66 -27.05 -11.95
N THR A 1080 -3.92 -27.83 -12.99
CA THR A 1080 -2.95 -28.23 -14.04
C THR A 1080 -3.68 -28.69 -15.31
N THR A 1081 -3.12 -28.40 -16.48
CA THR A 1081 -3.58 -29.05 -17.71
C THR A 1081 -3.05 -30.48 -17.75
N PHE A 1082 -3.94 -31.48 -17.87
CA PHE A 1082 -3.53 -32.88 -18.06
C PHE A 1082 -3.24 -33.15 -19.54
N THR A 1083 -2.04 -33.64 -19.86
CA THR A 1083 -1.54 -33.79 -21.24
C THR A 1083 -1.39 -35.24 -21.70
N GLU A 1084 -1.40 -36.20 -20.77
CA GLU A 1084 -1.30 -37.64 -21.01
C GLU A 1084 -2.33 -38.38 -20.11
N PRO A 1085 -2.70 -39.63 -20.44
CA PRO A 1085 -3.50 -40.48 -19.55
C PRO A 1085 -2.85 -40.66 -18.16
N ILE A 1086 -3.67 -40.52 -17.12
CA ILE A 1086 -3.27 -40.49 -15.72
C ILE A 1086 -3.80 -41.71 -14.93
N TYR A 1087 -3.02 -42.11 -13.94
CA TYR A 1087 -3.20 -43.30 -13.13
C TYR A 1087 -3.08 -42.92 -11.64
N ALA A 1088 -3.93 -43.53 -10.80
CA ALA A 1088 -3.74 -43.49 -9.35
C ALA A 1088 -2.48 -44.30 -8.97
N GLY A 1089 -1.76 -43.82 -7.95
CA GLY A 1089 -0.50 -44.43 -7.51
C GLY A 1089 -0.26 -44.28 -6.01
N PHE A 1090 0.38 -45.29 -5.41
CA PHE A 1090 0.54 -45.40 -3.97
C PHE A 1090 1.98 -45.74 -3.57
N LYS A 1091 2.41 -45.22 -2.42
CA LYS A 1091 3.65 -45.61 -1.74
C LYS A 1091 3.39 -45.81 -0.25
N VAL A 1092 4.05 -46.80 0.34
CA VAL A 1092 4.06 -47.04 1.80
C VAL A 1092 5.47 -47.15 2.34
N SER A 1093 5.65 -46.80 3.61
CA SER A 1093 6.86 -47.07 4.40
C SER A 1093 6.79 -48.43 5.09
N PRO A 1094 7.91 -48.91 5.67
CA PRO A 1094 7.89 -49.99 6.67
C PRO A 1094 6.78 -49.82 7.71
N GLY A 1095 6.20 -50.94 8.15
CA GLY A 1095 5.08 -50.98 9.10
C GLY A 1095 3.77 -50.35 8.61
N SER A 1096 3.70 -49.89 7.35
CA SER A 1096 2.56 -49.12 6.83
C SER A 1096 1.80 -49.86 5.72
N SER A 1097 0.49 -49.59 5.60
CA SER A 1097 -0.39 -50.19 4.59
C SER A 1097 -1.37 -49.17 4.01
N VAL A 1098 -1.84 -49.41 2.79
CA VAL A 1098 -2.91 -48.64 2.12
C VAL A 1098 -3.91 -49.60 1.52
N SER A 1099 -5.20 -49.35 1.76
CA SER A 1099 -6.32 -50.07 1.14
C SER A 1099 -7.24 -49.11 0.39
N LEU A 1100 -7.51 -49.40 -0.87
CA LEU A 1100 -8.60 -48.82 -1.65
C LEU A 1100 -9.94 -49.28 -1.05
N ARG A 1101 -10.89 -48.35 -0.85
CA ARG A 1101 -12.25 -48.68 -0.41
C ARG A 1101 -13.16 -48.93 -1.63
N GLN A 1102 -14.00 -49.96 -1.54
CA GLN A 1102 -15.15 -50.12 -2.44
C GLN A 1102 -16.29 -49.19 -2.01
N ASN A 1103 -16.91 -48.53 -2.99
CA ASN A 1103 -18.16 -47.83 -2.77
C ASN A 1103 -19.33 -48.82 -2.80
N LYS A 1104 -19.97 -49.01 -1.64
CA LYS A 1104 -21.03 -50.02 -1.40
C LYS A 1104 -22.33 -49.79 -2.20
N SER A 1105 -22.43 -48.69 -2.95
CA SER A 1105 -23.59 -48.36 -3.79
C SER A 1105 -23.78 -49.32 -4.96
N GLN A 1106 -22.73 -50.01 -5.44
CA GLN A 1106 -22.88 -51.01 -6.52
C GLN A 1106 -23.28 -52.42 -6.02
N THR A 1107 -23.24 -52.70 -4.71
CA THR A 1107 -23.32 -54.09 -4.19
C THR A 1107 -24.76 -54.60 -3.94
N GLN A 1108 -25.78 -53.99 -4.56
CA GLN A 1108 -27.19 -54.41 -4.48
C GLN A 1108 -27.86 -54.67 -5.85
N LEU A 1109 -27.07 -55.08 -6.86
CA LEU A 1109 -27.58 -55.55 -8.15
C LEU A 1109 -27.03 -56.94 -8.51
N HIS A 1110 -27.57 -57.98 -7.85
CA HIS A 1110 -27.47 -59.38 -8.27
C HIS A 1110 -28.66 -60.21 -7.78
#